data_AF-A0A0C3EBC4-F1
#
_entry.id   AF-A0A0C3EBC4-F1
#
_cell.length_a   1.000
_cell.length_b   1.000
_cell.length_c   1.000
_cell.angle_alpha   90.00
_cell.angle_beta   90.00
_cell.angle_gamma   90.00
#
_symmetry.space_group_name_H-M   'P 1'
#
loop_
_entity.id
_entity.type
_entity.pdbx_description
1 polymer ?
#
loop_
_entity_poly.entity_id
_entity_poly.type
_entity_poly.pdbx_seq_one_letter_code
_entity_poly.pdbx_strand_id
1 'polypeptide(L)'
;MKSVDAPGENEWFPWPNKLSCTIDILMHLPRSVFSQRQVDLLTWILHINGVQNVPSVRTLKTLEDGLQKICGIETLPFTGALGHKYYMNSLADIIRQEMANPHVRSQLHFYPEDTGKQLNEAFQARRWLKEMDPTQWFCREKLFFAKAWPLRAVVNDTGSGWIVEGHTEIEISQKDLLVSFKNWRIRIEKTCQTGVSLEPWTLTNPHEGNRWRVLANGARVYSFPIWLYCDDTSGNLSKCWNKHNSFLFTPAGLPRVAVHQEYNIHFLCTSNTAPPLEMLDGFVNQLENAQETGIWAWDCIHKEKVLVIPAVLALLGDNPMQSELACHVGLMGKYFCRVCNVKGHDAHDTAPTNAEDDQIYGTNDGGQSEDQESVRSEGGESAHAQKKSRGKGKKETMNEMVSRIKRFVKIGEPREREHSITELKSMFTMASIVGNQTKVKDKKTSSGLKDAYLEYYLDGMAASYKKRRGGNSKQQGLDEFIQELPENIYSPVWHIKGLNPHSDTPVEVLHTVLLGFVKYFWRDAVHIRIGKNKIKRELLETRLSSFDTSGLGIPPLSGHTLVQYAGSLVGRDFRTIAQAAPFVLHGLVPQECYDAWIALSKIVPLIWKPEIEDLDAHLTLLESAIQNFLAHTAYWTPRWFNKPKFHILLHLPEHIRCFGPAALFATEGFESFNAVIRAKSIYSNRQSPSHDIARAFAHGNRIRHILSDKEADREATSKCFRCW
;
A
#
# COMPACT_ATOMS: atom_id res chain seq x y z
N MET A 1 9.57 -2.37 44.59
CA MET A 1 8.39 -3.07 44.02
C MET A 1 7.73 -3.84 45.14
N LYS A 2 6.61 -3.31 45.69
CA LYS A 2 5.63 -4.17 46.35
C LYS A 2 4.90 -4.94 45.24
N SER A 3 4.49 -6.18 45.53
CA SER A 3 3.80 -7.10 44.64
C SER A 3 2.76 -6.39 43.77
N VAL A 4 2.78 -6.69 42.47
CA VAL A 4 1.59 -6.49 41.64
C VAL A 4 0.54 -7.41 42.24
N ASP A 5 -0.48 -6.84 42.88
CA ASP A 5 -1.54 -7.59 43.54
C ASP A 5 -2.16 -8.59 42.56
N ALA A 6 -2.54 -9.76 43.08
CA ALA A 6 -3.09 -10.85 42.28
C ALA A 6 -4.31 -10.38 41.45
N PRO A 7 -4.50 -10.91 40.23
CA PRO A 7 -5.67 -10.60 39.40
C PRO A 7 -6.94 -11.04 40.16
N GLY A 8 -7.64 -10.09 40.77
CA GLY A 8 -8.87 -10.34 41.55
C GLY A 8 -9.30 -9.19 42.47
N GLU A 9 -8.38 -8.44 43.08
CA GLU A 9 -8.72 -7.41 44.10
C GLU A 9 -8.70 -5.96 43.57
N ASN A 10 -8.03 -5.69 42.44
CA ASN A 10 -7.94 -4.35 41.85
C ASN A 10 -8.80 -4.24 40.58
N GLU A 11 -9.91 -3.52 40.66
CA GLU A 11 -10.81 -3.24 39.52
C GLU A 11 -10.11 -2.60 38.31
N TRP A 12 -9.03 -1.86 38.56
CA TRP A 12 -8.30 -1.12 37.54
C TRP A 12 -7.10 -1.88 36.99
N PHE A 13 -6.87 -3.13 37.36
CA PHE A 13 -5.83 -3.98 36.79
C PHE A 13 -5.83 -3.92 35.25
N PRO A 14 -4.67 -3.84 34.57
CA PRO A 14 -3.31 -3.91 35.10
C PRO A 14 -2.76 -2.58 35.68
N TRP A 15 -3.55 -1.49 35.68
CA TRP A 15 -3.15 -0.25 36.33
C TRP A 15 -3.34 -0.34 37.86
N PRO A 16 -2.49 0.33 38.66
CA PRO A 16 -2.59 0.27 40.12
C PRO A 16 -3.84 0.98 40.67
N ASN A 17 -4.41 1.93 39.92
CA ASN A 17 -5.62 2.65 40.29
C ASN A 17 -6.24 3.37 39.08
N LYS A 18 -7.45 3.91 39.27
CA LYS A 18 -8.21 4.67 38.26
C LYS A 18 -7.43 5.85 37.69
N LEU A 19 -6.75 6.61 38.53
CA LEU A 19 -6.08 7.84 38.11
C LEU A 19 -4.92 7.55 37.14
N SER A 20 -4.07 6.57 37.49
CA SER A 20 -3.00 6.07 36.61
C SER A 20 -3.55 5.57 35.28
N CYS A 21 -4.68 4.83 35.29
CA CYS A 21 -5.34 4.37 34.08
C CYS A 21 -5.78 5.53 33.18
N THR A 22 -6.52 6.50 33.73
CA THR A 22 -7.05 7.62 32.94
C THR A 22 -5.96 8.54 32.37
N ILE A 23 -4.86 8.77 33.13
CA ILE A 23 -3.74 9.56 32.64
C ILE A 23 -2.97 8.81 31.55
N ASP A 24 -2.74 7.50 31.71
CA ASP A 24 -2.06 6.68 30.68
C ASP A 24 -2.86 6.66 29.36
N ILE A 25 -4.19 6.53 29.43
CA ILE A 25 -5.07 6.63 28.25
C ILE A 25 -4.93 8.01 27.61
N LEU A 26 -5.01 9.09 28.40
CA LEU A 26 -4.91 10.46 27.91
C LEU A 26 -3.58 10.71 27.16
N MET A 27 -2.48 10.19 27.69
CA MET A 27 -1.14 10.34 27.09
C MET A 27 -1.00 9.65 25.72
N HIS A 28 -1.82 8.62 25.47
CA HIS A 28 -1.70 7.77 24.29
C HIS A 28 -2.89 7.88 23.33
N LEU A 29 -3.74 8.89 23.48
CA LEU A 29 -4.79 9.17 22.50
C LEU A 29 -4.19 9.41 21.10
N PRO A 30 -4.76 8.80 20.03
CA PRO A 30 -4.21 8.91 18.68
C PRO A 30 -4.19 10.36 18.17
N ARG A 31 -5.30 11.08 18.32
CA ARG A 31 -5.48 12.44 17.76
C ARG A 31 -5.22 13.58 18.75
N SER A 32 -4.83 13.27 19.99
CA SER A 32 -4.55 14.26 21.04
C SER A 32 -3.23 13.90 21.72
N VAL A 33 -2.12 14.38 21.15
CA VAL A 33 -0.78 14.08 21.66
C VAL A 33 -0.41 15.07 22.75
N PHE A 34 -0.07 14.56 23.93
CA PHE A 34 0.40 15.38 25.05
C PHE A 34 1.93 15.29 25.16
N SER A 35 2.59 16.45 25.20
CA SER A 35 4.01 16.52 25.57
C SER A 35 4.21 16.24 27.05
N GLN A 36 5.42 15.83 27.43
CA GLN A 36 5.83 15.65 28.83
C GLN A 36 5.43 16.84 29.71
N ARG A 37 5.72 18.07 29.24
CA ARG A 37 5.41 19.30 29.98
C ARG A 37 3.92 19.51 30.20
N GLN A 38 3.09 19.13 29.23
CA GLN A 38 1.64 19.22 29.38
C GLN A 38 1.11 18.21 30.41
N VAL A 39 1.70 17.01 30.46
CA VAL A 39 1.37 16.01 31.49
C VAL A 39 1.84 16.48 32.86
N ASP A 40 3.05 17.04 32.97
CA ASP A 40 3.56 17.64 34.21
C ASP A 40 2.61 18.73 34.74
N LEU A 41 2.17 19.65 33.85
CA LEU A 41 1.19 20.69 34.21
C LEU A 41 -0.15 20.10 34.66
N LEU A 42 -0.65 19.07 33.97
CA LEU A 42 -1.91 18.42 34.32
C LEU A 42 -1.83 17.73 35.69
N THR A 43 -0.74 17.02 35.97
CA THR A 43 -0.52 16.40 37.29
C THR A 43 -0.35 17.44 38.41
N TRP A 44 0.28 18.59 38.11
CA TRP A 44 0.38 19.71 39.05
C TRP A 44 -0.99 20.32 39.36
N ILE A 45 -1.86 20.52 38.36
CA ILE A 45 -3.24 20.99 38.56
C ILE A 45 -4.03 20.01 39.44
N LEU A 46 -3.91 18.70 39.21
CA LEU A 46 -4.57 17.71 40.05
C LEU A 46 -4.08 17.79 41.50
N HIS A 47 -2.77 17.97 41.70
CA HIS A 47 -2.17 18.07 43.02
C HIS A 47 -2.64 19.30 43.80
N ILE A 48 -2.67 20.49 43.16
CA ILE A 48 -3.09 21.73 43.84
C ILE A 48 -4.58 21.76 44.19
N ASN A 49 -5.40 20.99 43.46
CA ASN A 49 -6.83 20.81 43.75
C ASN A 49 -7.12 19.68 44.74
N GLY A 50 -6.09 19.16 45.43
CA GLY A 50 -6.26 18.20 46.53
C GLY A 50 -6.56 16.77 46.09
N VAL A 51 -6.35 16.41 44.81
CA VAL A 51 -6.47 15.02 44.36
C VAL A 51 -5.35 14.20 44.99
N GLN A 52 -5.71 13.15 45.72
CA GLN A 52 -4.74 12.26 46.36
C GLN A 52 -4.17 11.25 45.37
N ASN A 53 -2.96 10.76 45.65
CA ASN A 53 -2.29 9.69 44.89
C ASN A 53 -2.05 10.01 43.40
N VAL A 54 -1.88 11.29 43.03
CA VAL A 54 -1.50 11.68 41.67
C VAL A 54 -0.10 11.13 41.35
N PRO A 55 0.04 10.27 40.32
CA PRO A 55 1.34 9.72 39.97
C PRO A 55 2.23 10.81 39.36
N SER A 56 3.51 10.81 39.72
CA SER A 56 4.50 11.63 39.02
C SER A 56 4.68 11.13 37.59
N VAL A 57 5.15 11.98 36.67
CA VAL A 57 5.39 11.53 35.29
C VAL A 57 6.49 10.47 35.21
N ARG A 58 7.43 10.45 36.17
CA ARG A 58 8.40 9.35 36.29
C ARG A 58 7.71 8.03 36.66
N THR A 59 6.76 8.08 37.59
CA THR A 59 5.96 6.91 37.99
C THR A 59 5.14 6.39 36.82
N LEU A 60 4.51 7.28 36.04
CA LEU A 60 3.75 6.91 34.84
C LEU A 60 4.64 6.22 33.81
N LYS A 61 5.83 6.75 33.52
CA LYS A 61 6.79 6.11 32.61
C LYS A 61 7.21 4.71 33.07
N THR A 62 7.50 4.54 34.36
CA THR A 62 7.85 3.22 34.91
C THR A 62 6.68 2.24 34.79
N LEU A 63 5.46 2.72 34.99
CA LEU A 63 4.25 1.92 34.78
C LEU A 63 4.09 1.55 33.30
N GLU A 64 4.22 2.51 32.39
CA GLU A 64 4.17 2.29 30.94
C GLU A 64 5.20 1.25 30.49
N ASP A 65 6.45 1.38 30.91
CA ASP A 65 7.52 0.42 30.58
C ASP A 65 7.18 -0.99 31.10
N GLY A 66 6.57 -1.08 32.29
CA GLY A 66 6.09 -2.34 32.87
C GLY A 66 4.94 -2.94 32.06
N LEU A 67 3.93 -2.14 31.73
CA LEU A 67 2.78 -2.59 30.93
C LEU A 67 3.18 -2.96 29.50
N GLN A 68 4.12 -2.22 28.91
CA GLN A 68 4.64 -2.49 27.58
C GLN A 68 5.32 -3.86 27.51
N LYS A 69 6.06 -4.24 28.56
CA LYS A 69 6.69 -5.57 28.66
C LYS A 69 5.70 -6.72 28.81
N ILE A 70 4.51 -6.45 29.35
CA ILE A 70 3.50 -7.50 29.64
C ILE A 70 2.58 -7.73 28.45
N CYS A 71 2.18 -6.66 27.75
CA CYS A 71 1.11 -6.73 26.75
C CYS A 71 1.25 -5.72 25.61
N GLY A 72 2.39 -5.05 25.53
CA GLY A 72 2.69 -4.11 24.46
C GLY A 72 3.29 -4.79 23.24
N ILE A 73 3.33 -4.05 22.14
CA ILE A 73 4.07 -4.47 20.94
C ILE A 73 5.54 -4.13 21.12
N GLU A 74 6.42 -5.05 20.74
CA GLU A 74 7.85 -4.81 20.69
C GLU A 74 8.21 -3.85 19.55
N THR A 75 9.07 -2.87 19.83
CA THR A 75 9.67 -1.98 18.82
C THR A 75 11.08 -2.46 18.53
N LEU A 76 11.27 -3.05 17.35
CA LEU A 76 12.48 -3.72 16.90
C LEU A 76 13.43 -2.72 16.20
N PRO A 77 14.72 -2.69 16.58
CA PRO A 77 15.73 -1.92 15.84
C PRO A 77 16.16 -2.68 14.58
N PHE A 78 16.21 -1.99 13.45
CA PHE A 78 16.73 -2.51 12.18
C PHE A 78 17.90 -1.68 11.68
N THR A 79 18.89 -2.36 11.11
CA THR A 79 19.91 -1.75 10.26
C THR A 79 19.68 -2.30 8.87
N GLY A 80 19.11 -1.49 7.97
CA GLY A 80 18.84 -1.89 6.60
C GLY A 80 20.14 -2.15 5.84
N ALA A 81 20.04 -2.91 4.75
CA ALA A 81 21.22 -3.32 3.98
C ALA A 81 21.96 -2.15 3.31
N LEU A 82 21.31 -0.98 3.15
CA LEU A 82 21.96 0.23 2.62
C LEU A 82 22.59 1.07 3.74
N GLY A 83 22.56 0.58 4.99
CA GLY A 83 23.22 1.16 6.16
C GLY A 83 22.33 2.07 7.01
N HIS A 84 21.06 2.27 6.64
CA HIS A 84 20.17 3.15 7.40
C HIS A 84 19.60 2.44 8.64
N LYS A 85 19.56 3.16 9.76
CA LYS A 85 18.94 2.67 11.00
C LYS A 85 17.52 3.18 11.12
N TYR A 86 16.58 2.28 11.40
CA TYR A 86 15.18 2.60 11.64
C TYR A 86 14.57 1.61 12.63
N TYR A 87 13.35 1.87 13.08
CA TYR A 87 12.63 1.03 14.03
C TYR A 87 11.28 0.59 13.46
N MET A 88 10.88 -0.62 13.79
CA MET A 88 9.63 -1.22 13.32
C MET A 88 8.91 -1.90 14.49
N ASN A 89 7.59 -1.74 14.55
CA ASN A 89 6.76 -2.49 15.48
C ASN A 89 6.56 -3.92 14.99
N SER A 90 6.65 -4.87 15.91
CA SER A 90 6.53 -6.31 15.64
C SER A 90 5.20 -6.65 14.98
N LEU A 91 5.25 -7.20 13.76
CA LEU A 91 4.09 -7.66 13.00
C LEU A 91 3.37 -8.78 13.77
N ALA A 92 4.14 -9.70 14.36
CA ALA A 92 3.61 -10.83 15.10
C ALA A 92 2.81 -10.38 16.34
N ASP A 93 3.31 -9.37 17.05
CA ASP A 93 2.67 -8.82 18.23
C ASP A 93 1.36 -8.11 17.90
N ILE A 94 1.34 -7.36 16.80
CA ILE A 94 0.11 -6.71 16.31
C ILE A 94 -0.93 -7.79 15.98
N ILE A 95 -0.56 -8.81 15.21
CA ILE A 95 -1.49 -9.91 14.85
C ILE A 95 -2.00 -10.65 16.09
N ARG A 96 -1.14 -10.91 17.09
CA ARG A 96 -1.56 -11.50 18.37
C ARG A 96 -2.62 -10.65 19.07
N GLN A 97 -2.42 -9.33 19.11
CA GLN A 97 -3.40 -8.42 19.70
C GLN A 97 -4.72 -8.42 18.93
N GLU A 98 -4.71 -8.48 17.59
CA GLU A 98 -5.94 -8.55 16.78
C GLU A 98 -6.71 -9.86 17.02
N MET A 99 -6.01 -10.99 17.12
CA MET A 99 -6.64 -12.29 17.42
C MET A 99 -7.24 -12.34 18.82
N ALA A 100 -6.64 -11.62 19.77
CA ALA A 100 -7.13 -11.49 21.13
C ALA A 100 -8.18 -10.37 21.31
N ASN A 101 -8.44 -9.57 20.29
CA ASN A 101 -9.38 -8.45 20.37
C ASN A 101 -10.80 -8.89 19.98
N PRO A 102 -11.77 -8.90 20.91
CA PRO A 102 -13.13 -9.41 20.64
C PRO A 102 -13.89 -8.58 19.60
N HIS A 103 -13.62 -7.28 19.49
CA HIS A 103 -14.28 -6.41 18.51
C HIS A 103 -13.77 -6.64 17.09
N VAL A 104 -12.51 -7.04 16.94
CA VAL A 104 -11.88 -7.27 15.64
C VAL A 104 -12.01 -8.72 15.24
N ARG A 105 -11.63 -9.65 16.12
CA ARG A 105 -11.63 -11.08 15.86
C ARG A 105 -13.00 -11.61 15.45
N SER A 106 -14.09 -11.05 15.99
CA SER A 106 -15.46 -11.42 15.59
C SER A 106 -15.82 -11.05 14.16
N GLN A 107 -15.12 -10.09 13.55
CA GLN A 107 -15.34 -9.62 12.18
C GLN A 107 -14.33 -10.20 11.18
N LEU A 108 -13.22 -10.77 11.65
CA LEU A 108 -12.16 -11.30 10.78
C LEU A 108 -12.59 -12.57 10.04
N HIS A 109 -12.41 -12.53 8.73
CA HIS A 109 -12.51 -13.66 7.83
C HIS A 109 -11.10 -14.18 7.48
N PHE A 110 -10.91 -15.49 7.55
CA PHE A 110 -9.62 -16.16 7.27
C PHE A 110 -9.67 -17.05 6.04
N TYR A 111 -10.87 -17.32 5.53
CA TYR A 111 -11.11 -18.16 4.36
C TYR A 111 -11.77 -17.31 3.28
N PRO A 112 -11.43 -17.53 2.01
CA PRO A 112 -12.16 -16.91 0.93
C PRO A 112 -13.61 -17.41 0.88
N GLU A 113 -14.51 -16.57 0.37
CA GLU A 113 -15.94 -16.86 0.21
C GLU A 113 -16.31 -16.81 -1.27
N ASP A 114 -16.84 -17.91 -1.80
CA ASP A 114 -17.38 -17.96 -3.16
C ASP A 114 -18.87 -17.57 -3.14
N THR A 115 -19.12 -16.32 -3.50
CA THR A 115 -20.46 -15.73 -3.67
C THR A 115 -20.92 -15.71 -5.13
N GLY A 116 -20.27 -16.49 -6.00
CA GLY A 116 -20.57 -16.56 -7.42
C GLY A 116 -20.32 -15.22 -8.12
N LYS A 117 -21.40 -14.53 -8.49
CA LYS A 117 -21.34 -13.24 -9.20
C LYS A 117 -21.36 -12.02 -8.29
N GLN A 118 -21.75 -12.18 -7.03
CA GLN A 118 -21.76 -11.07 -6.08
C GLN A 118 -20.34 -10.79 -5.58
N LEU A 119 -19.98 -9.51 -5.43
CA LEU A 119 -18.67 -9.08 -4.97
C LEU A 119 -18.77 -7.81 -4.13
N ASN A 120 -18.62 -7.96 -2.82
CA ASN A 120 -18.74 -6.87 -1.84
C ASN A 120 -17.46 -6.73 -0.98
N GLU A 121 -16.73 -7.83 -0.80
CA GLU A 121 -15.62 -7.93 0.15
C GLU A 121 -14.34 -8.47 -0.49
N ALA A 122 -13.20 -8.21 0.14
CA ALA A 122 -11.88 -8.62 -0.38
C ALA A 122 -11.73 -10.15 -0.44
N PHE A 123 -12.28 -10.85 0.56
CA PHE A 123 -12.25 -12.32 0.64
C PHE A 123 -13.18 -13.02 -0.36
N GLN A 124 -14.02 -12.26 -1.08
CA GLN A 124 -14.84 -12.76 -2.20
C GLN A 124 -14.15 -12.58 -3.56
N ALA A 125 -13.03 -11.86 -3.59
CA ALA A 125 -12.38 -11.47 -4.83
C ALA A 125 -11.45 -12.58 -5.36
N ARG A 126 -11.18 -12.55 -6.67
CA ARG A 126 -10.45 -13.63 -7.35
C ARG A 126 -9.07 -13.88 -6.75
N ARG A 127 -8.36 -12.82 -6.33
CA ARG A 127 -7.01 -12.93 -5.76
C ARG A 127 -7.01 -13.85 -4.55
N TRP A 128 -7.91 -13.58 -3.59
CA TRP A 128 -8.02 -14.41 -2.40
C TRP A 128 -8.61 -15.78 -2.72
N LEU A 129 -9.62 -15.88 -3.60
CA LEU A 129 -10.24 -17.17 -3.95
C LEU A 129 -9.32 -18.15 -4.68
N LYS A 130 -8.39 -17.66 -5.51
CA LYS A 130 -7.68 -18.53 -6.49
C LYS A 130 -6.16 -18.43 -6.46
N GLU A 131 -5.59 -17.38 -5.89
CA GLU A 131 -4.19 -17.04 -6.15
C GLU A 131 -3.33 -16.87 -4.88
N MET A 132 -3.93 -16.77 -3.69
CA MET A 132 -3.22 -16.73 -2.41
C MET A 132 -2.97 -18.15 -1.85
N ASP A 133 -1.91 -18.38 -1.08
CA ASP A 133 -1.68 -19.67 -0.39
C ASP A 133 -2.04 -19.53 1.10
N PRO A 134 -2.76 -20.47 1.74
CA PRO A 134 -3.41 -21.66 1.18
C PRO A 134 -4.84 -21.39 0.69
N THR A 135 -5.06 -21.42 -0.63
CA THR A 135 -6.38 -21.25 -1.29
C THR A 135 -7.20 -22.53 -1.41
N GLN A 136 -6.77 -23.63 -0.82
CA GLN A 136 -7.48 -24.89 -1.03
C GLN A 136 -8.83 -24.95 -0.32
N TRP A 137 -9.07 -24.14 0.71
CA TRP A 137 -10.35 -24.11 1.43
C TRP A 137 -11.10 -22.80 1.19
N PHE A 138 -12.40 -22.90 0.94
CA PHE A 138 -13.28 -21.74 0.73
C PHE A 138 -14.68 -22.00 1.29
N CYS A 139 -15.45 -20.93 1.50
CA CYS A 139 -16.82 -21.01 1.96
C CYS A 139 -17.80 -20.73 0.82
N ARG A 140 -18.92 -21.45 0.77
CA ARG A 140 -20.07 -21.15 -0.08
C ARG A 140 -21.33 -21.35 0.76
N GLU A 141 -22.13 -20.30 0.93
CA GLU A 141 -23.33 -20.32 1.80
C GLU A 141 -23.06 -20.86 3.23
N LYS A 142 -21.95 -20.44 3.84
CA LYS A 142 -21.47 -20.90 5.17
C LYS A 142 -21.06 -22.39 5.24
N LEU A 143 -21.03 -23.11 4.12
CA LEU A 143 -20.48 -24.46 4.04
C LEU A 143 -19.04 -24.38 3.55
N PHE A 144 -18.16 -25.17 4.15
CA PHE A 144 -16.77 -25.27 3.72
C PHE A 144 -16.61 -26.28 2.59
N PHE A 145 -15.82 -25.88 1.61
CA PHE A 145 -15.39 -26.69 0.48
C PHE A 145 -13.87 -26.66 0.38
N ALA A 146 -13.33 -27.73 -0.20
CA ALA A 146 -11.92 -27.81 -0.52
C ALA A 146 -11.72 -28.12 -2.00
N LYS A 147 -10.78 -27.43 -2.63
CA LYS A 147 -10.21 -27.82 -3.93
C LYS A 147 -9.22 -28.96 -3.71
N ALA A 148 -9.39 -30.04 -4.45
CA ALA A 148 -8.59 -31.25 -4.33
C ALA A 148 -8.28 -31.84 -5.71
N TRP A 149 -7.29 -32.74 -5.74
CA TRP A 149 -6.96 -33.52 -6.93
C TRP A 149 -7.29 -35.00 -6.70
N PRO A 150 -7.89 -35.70 -7.67
CA PRO A 150 -8.09 -37.14 -7.62
C PRO A 150 -6.76 -37.89 -7.44
N LEU A 151 -6.83 -38.98 -6.68
CA LEU A 151 -5.74 -39.93 -6.53
C LEU A 151 -6.08 -41.21 -7.29
N ARG A 152 -5.16 -41.67 -8.14
CA ARG A 152 -5.26 -42.96 -8.83
C ARG A 152 -4.27 -43.96 -8.25
N ALA A 153 -4.76 -45.12 -7.84
CA ALA A 153 -3.89 -46.21 -7.38
C ALA A 153 -3.09 -46.79 -8.55
N VAL A 154 -1.81 -47.06 -8.32
CA VAL A 154 -0.93 -47.72 -9.29
C VAL A 154 -0.14 -48.82 -8.60
N VAL A 155 -0.14 -50.00 -9.23
CA VAL A 155 0.63 -51.17 -8.80
C VAL A 155 1.56 -51.54 -9.95
N ASN A 156 2.84 -51.74 -9.66
CA ASN A 156 3.83 -52.24 -10.60
C ASN A 156 4.71 -53.30 -9.92
N ASP A 157 5.60 -53.93 -10.68
CA ASP A 157 6.47 -55.02 -10.21
C ASP A 157 7.42 -54.62 -9.07
N THR A 158 7.53 -53.32 -8.78
CA THR A 158 8.46 -52.75 -7.78
C THR A 158 7.74 -52.12 -6.57
N GLY A 159 6.40 -52.04 -6.57
CA GLY A 159 5.63 -51.46 -5.47
C GLY A 159 4.19 -51.07 -5.81
N SER A 160 3.50 -50.53 -4.82
CA SER A 160 2.14 -49.98 -4.95
C SER A 160 2.09 -48.58 -4.35
N GLY A 161 1.48 -47.63 -5.04
CA GLY A 161 1.36 -46.26 -4.57
C GLY A 161 0.19 -45.52 -5.21
N TRP A 162 0.18 -44.20 -5.03
CA TRP A 162 -0.82 -43.31 -5.60
C TRP A 162 -0.19 -42.30 -6.52
N ILE A 163 -0.99 -41.93 -7.51
CA ILE A 163 -0.72 -40.92 -8.52
C ILE A 163 -1.70 -39.77 -8.35
N VAL A 164 -1.20 -38.56 -8.12
CA VAL A 164 -2.03 -37.33 -8.11
C VAL A 164 -2.32 -36.89 -9.55
N GLU A 165 -3.59 -36.72 -9.89
CA GLU A 165 -4.04 -36.22 -11.19
C GLU A 165 -4.18 -34.69 -11.17
N GLY A 166 -3.05 -33.98 -11.13
CA GLY A 166 -2.98 -32.53 -10.94
C GLY A 166 -3.65 -31.66 -12.03
N HIS A 167 -4.12 -32.27 -13.12
CA HIS A 167 -4.84 -31.60 -14.21
C HIS A 167 -6.36 -31.57 -14.00
N THR A 168 -6.88 -32.36 -13.06
CA THR A 168 -8.31 -32.45 -12.75
C THR A 168 -8.52 -31.93 -11.33
N GLU A 169 -8.91 -30.67 -11.20
CA GLU A 169 -9.33 -30.11 -9.90
C GLU A 169 -10.80 -30.45 -9.63
N ILE A 170 -11.09 -30.95 -8.43
CA ILE A 170 -12.45 -31.23 -7.96
C ILE A 170 -12.73 -30.42 -6.69
N GLU A 171 -14.00 -30.08 -6.48
CA GLU A 171 -14.48 -29.49 -5.22
C GLU A 171 -15.08 -30.58 -4.34
N ILE A 172 -14.67 -30.62 -3.07
CA ILE A 172 -15.16 -31.59 -2.08
C ILE A 172 -15.78 -30.80 -0.92
N SER A 173 -16.99 -31.17 -0.49
CA SER A 173 -17.57 -30.58 0.71
C SER A 173 -16.86 -31.11 1.96
N GLN A 174 -16.68 -30.27 2.98
CA GLN A 174 -16.21 -30.72 4.29
C GLN A 174 -17.04 -31.91 4.82
N LYS A 175 -18.34 -31.95 4.50
CA LYS A 175 -19.26 -33.02 4.94
C LYS A 175 -18.92 -34.39 4.35
N ASP A 176 -18.25 -34.43 3.19
CA ASP A 176 -17.88 -35.66 2.51
C ASP A 176 -16.57 -36.26 3.07
N LEU A 177 -15.86 -35.52 3.92
CA LEU A 177 -14.62 -35.97 4.54
C LEU A 177 -14.90 -36.88 5.75
N LEU A 178 -14.89 -38.19 5.50
CA LEU A 178 -15.19 -39.22 6.51
C LEU A 178 -14.05 -39.49 7.50
N VAL A 179 -12.79 -39.26 7.09
CA VAL A 179 -11.60 -39.65 7.85
C VAL A 179 -10.57 -38.52 7.82
N SER A 180 -9.96 -38.23 8.97
CA SER A 180 -8.86 -37.25 9.06
C SER A 180 -7.59 -37.80 8.42
N PHE A 181 -6.74 -36.91 7.87
CA PHE A 181 -5.44 -37.29 7.32
C PHE A 181 -4.57 -38.09 8.32
N LYS A 182 -4.63 -37.79 9.62
CA LYS A 182 -3.90 -38.52 10.67
C LYS A 182 -4.34 -40.00 10.77
N ASN A 183 -5.60 -40.26 10.48
CA ASN A 183 -6.17 -41.61 10.47
C ASN A 183 -6.03 -42.29 9.10
N TRP A 184 -5.62 -41.54 8.07
CA TRP A 184 -5.42 -42.01 6.70
C TRP A 184 -4.01 -42.59 6.52
N ARG A 185 -3.87 -43.93 6.57
CA ARG A 185 -2.58 -44.64 6.52
C ARG A 185 -2.20 -45.14 5.12
N ILE A 186 -1.91 -44.24 4.18
CA ILE A 186 -1.57 -44.63 2.79
C ILE A 186 -0.30 -43.90 2.31
N ARG A 187 0.62 -44.63 1.64
CA ARG A 187 1.84 -44.10 0.99
C ARG A 187 1.51 -43.50 -0.38
N ILE A 188 1.74 -42.20 -0.57
CA ILE A 188 1.71 -41.54 -1.90
C ILE A 188 3.12 -41.58 -2.47
N GLU A 189 3.33 -42.24 -3.61
CA GLU A 189 4.68 -42.46 -4.14
C GLU A 189 5.00 -41.60 -5.37
N LYS A 190 4.06 -41.24 -6.28
CA LYS A 190 4.37 -40.50 -7.54
C LYS A 190 3.19 -39.63 -8.06
N THR A 191 3.36 -38.84 -9.13
CA THR A 191 2.27 -38.15 -9.89
C THR A 191 2.35 -38.47 -11.39
N CYS A 192 1.26 -38.31 -12.16
CA CYS A 192 1.24 -38.63 -13.60
C CYS A 192 0.43 -37.58 -14.36
N GLN A 193 1.07 -37.02 -15.39
CA GLN A 193 0.40 -36.35 -16.48
C GLN A 193 -0.11 -37.44 -17.43
N THR A 194 -1.36 -37.36 -17.87
CA THR A 194 -1.80 -38.16 -19.03
C THR A 194 -1.04 -37.67 -20.26
N GLY A 195 0.08 -38.34 -20.59
CA GLY A 195 0.82 -38.21 -21.85
C GLY A 195 2.32 -37.85 -21.78
N VAL A 196 2.86 -37.45 -20.62
CA VAL A 196 4.27 -37.01 -20.45
C VAL A 196 4.78 -37.40 -19.04
N SER A 197 6.10 -37.53 -18.87
CA SER A 197 6.90 -37.88 -17.66
C SER A 197 6.23 -37.74 -16.26
N LEU A 198 6.45 -38.72 -15.37
CA LEU A 198 6.05 -38.65 -13.96
C LEU A 198 6.95 -37.64 -13.22
N GLU A 199 6.36 -36.58 -12.65
CA GLU A 199 7.09 -35.58 -11.85
C GLU A 199 7.01 -35.88 -10.33
N PRO A 200 8.06 -35.56 -9.55
CA PRO A 200 8.03 -35.67 -8.10
C PRO A 200 6.95 -34.77 -7.47
N TRP A 201 6.23 -35.28 -6.47
CA TRP A 201 5.30 -34.46 -5.68
C TRP A 201 6.07 -33.53 -4.73
N THR A 202 5.88 -32.22 -4.87
CA THR A 202 6.64 -31.20 -4.12
C THR A 202 5.79 -30.36 -3.17
N LEU A 203 4.45 -30.43 -3.24
CA LEU A 203 3.57 -29.54 -2.48
C LEU A 203 3.46 -29.91 -0.99
N THR A 204 3.55 -31.21 -0.66
CA THR A 204 3.53 -31.67 0.73
C THR A 204 4.50 -32.82 0.92
N ASN A 205 4.92 -33.06 2.17
CA ASN A 205 5.65 -34.26 2.50
C ASN A 205 4.69 -35.46 2.48
N PRO A 206 4.94 -36.56 1.73
CA PRO A 206 4.04 -37.72 1.70
C PRO A 206 3.91 -38.45 3.05
N HIS A 207 4.89 -38.33 3.94
CA HIS A 207 4.88 -38.94 5.27
C HIS A 207 4.24 -38.03 6.33
N GLU A 208 4.55 -36.75 6.29
CA GLU A 208 4.11 -35.78 7.30
C GLU A 208 2.84 -35.02 6.89
N GLY A 209 2.50 -35.05 5.61
CA GLY A 209 1.42 -34.27 5.01
C GLY A 209 1.78 -32.79 4.83
N ASN A 210 0.77 -31.94 4.98
CA ASN A 210 0.95 -30.49 4.97
C ASN A 210 1.80 -30.06 6.19
N ARG A 211 2.91 -29.35 5.94
CA ARG A 211 3.83 -28.83 6.96
C ARG A 211 3.13 -28.08 8.10
N TRP A 212 2.11 -27.28 7.79
CA TRP A 212 1.37 -26.52 8.80
C TRP A 212 0.62 -27.42 9.77
N ARG A 213 0.22 -28.61 9.33
CA ARG A 213 -0.43 -29.61 10.17
C ARG A 213 0.54 -30.14 11.24
N VAL A 214 1.82 -30.29 10.90
CA VAL A 214 2.90 -30.67 11.83
C VAL A 214 3.19 -29.54 12.81
N LEU A 215 3.44 -28.33 12.30
CA LEU A 215 3.75 -27.16 13.11
C LEU A 215 2.65 -26.82 14.10
N ALA A 216 1.38 -26.85 13.65
CA ALA A 216 0.24 -26.53 14.50
C ALA A 216 -0.09 -27.64 15.50
N ASN A 217 0.39 -28.88 15.30
CA ASN A 217 0.16 -30.02 16.19
C ASN A 217 -1.29 -30.17 16.68
N GLY A 218 -2.25 -30.03 15.76
CA GLY A 218 -3.68 -30.12 16.05
C GLY A 218 -4.38 -28.80 16.40
N ALA A 219 -3.64 -27.70 16.58
CA ALA A 219 -4.22 -26.36 16.67
C ALA A 219 -4.78 -25.90 15.32
N ARG A 220 -5.72 -24.94 15.34
CA ARG A 220 -6.23 -24.32 14.12
C ARG A 220 -5.15 -23.48 13.44
N VAL A 221 -5.21 -23.46 12.12
CA VAL A 221 -4.35 -22.63 11.29
C VAL A 221 -5.20 -21.65 10.50
N TYR A 222 -4.84 -20.37 10.58
CA TYR A 222 -5.53 -19.28 9.86
C TYR A 222 -4.60 -18.58 8.89
N SER A 223 -5.10 -18.27 7.69
CA SER A 223 -4.45 -17.30 6.80
C SER A 223 -4.88 -15.89 7.20
N PHE A 224 -3.94 -14.95 7.26
CA PHE A 224 -4.19 -13.56 7.62
C PHE A 224 -3.73 -12.63 6.49
N PRO A 225 -4.57 -12.41 5.45
CA PRO A 225 -4.25 -11.48 4.39
C PRO A 225 -4.24 -10.02 4.84
N ILE A 226 -3.35 -9.25 4.24
CA ILE A 226 -3.02 -7.88 4.64
C ILE A 226 -3.05 -6.93 3.45
N TRP A 227 -3.71 -5.79 3.61
CA TRP A 227 -3.48 -4.61 2.77
C TRP A 227 -2.25 -3.87 3.30
N LEU A 228 -1.13 -3.92 2.57
CA LEU A 228 0.09 -3.22 2.97
C LEU A 228 0.14 -1.87 2.26
N TYR A 229 0.21 -0.78 3.03
CA TYR A 229 0.27 0.58 2.53
C TYR A 229 1.63 1.19 2.79
N CYS A 230 2.13 1.92 1.81
CA CYS A 230 3.26 2.84 1.97
C CYS A 230 2.91 4.18 1.35
N ASP A 231 3.31 5.24 2.01
CA ASP A 231 3.26 6.60 1.45
C ASP A 231 4.19 7.52 2.23
N ASP A 232 4.39 8.72 1.68
CA ASP A 232 5.16 9.75 2.32
C ASP A 232 4.34 10.82 3.03
N THR A 233 4.89 11.29 4.14
CA THR A 233 4.26 12.25 5.02
C THR A 233 5.29 13.29 5.42
N SER A 234 4.88 14.55 5.54
CA SER A 234 5.75 15.54 6.17
C SER A 234 5.84 15.28 7.67
N GLY A 235 7.06 15.26 8.21
CA GLY A 235 7.34 15.26 9.65
C GLY A 235 7.20 16.64 10.31
N ASN A 236 6.90 17.68 9.53
CA ASN A 236 6.71 19.05 9.99
C ASN A 236 5.25 19.52 9.82
N LEU A 237 4.90 20.64 10.47
CA LEU A 237 3.60 21.32 10.24
C LEU A 237 3.45 21.79 8.78
N SER A 238 4.54 22.28 8.18
CA SER A 238 4.62 22.56 6.74
C SER A 238 4.87 21.28 5.94
N LYS A 239 4.29 21.18 4.73
CA LYS A 239 4.57 20.06 3.81
C LYS A 239 6.01 20.05 3.26
N CYS A 240 6.72 21.16 3.42
CA CYS A 240 8.08 21.34 2.92
C CYS A 240 9.08 20.89 4.00
N TRP A 241 10.03 20.06 3.58
CA TRP A 241 11.17 19.58 4.36
C TRP A 241 10.84 18.51 5.42
N ASN A 242 11.70 17.49 5.54
CA ASN A 242 11.58 16.33 6.45
C ASN A 242 10.51 15.29 6.05
N LYS A 243 10.60 14.77 4.82
CA LYS A 243 9.77 13.67 4.30
C LYS A 243 10.02 12.40 5.12
N HIS A 244 8.94 11.76 5.56
CA HIS A 244 8.94 10.46 6.23
C HIS A 244 8.14 9.47 5.40
N ASN A 245 8.77 8.40 4.94
CA ASN A 245 8.05 7.26 4.38
C ASN A 245 7.54 6.40 5.52
N SER A 246 6.30 5.90 5.43
CA SER A 246 5.71 5.09 6.49
C SER A 246 5.02 3.87 5.93
N PHE A 247 5.26 2.71 6.53
CA PHE A 247 4.50 1.50 6.26
C PHE A 247 3.41 1.32 7.30
N LEU A 248 2.21 1.05 6.81
CA LEU A 248 1.04 0.69 7.60
C LEU A 248 0.37 -0.52 7.00
N PHE A 249 -0.49 -1.17 7.78
CA PHE A 249 -1.33 -2.22 7.24
C PHE A 249 -2.70 -2.27 7.90
N THR A 250 -3.66 -2.91 7.23
CA THR A 250 -4.92 -3.33 7.84
C THR A 250 -5.23 -4.78 7.45
N PRO A 251 -5.86 -5.58 8.33
CA PRO A 251 -6.26 -6.94 7.98
C PRO A 251 -7.29 -6.93 6.84
N ALA A 252 -6.99 -7.62 5.74
CA ALA A 252 -7.87 -7.65 4.58
C ALA A 252 -9.14 -8.49 4.81
N GLY A 253 -9.13 -9.36 5.83
CA GLY A 253 -10.29 -10.16 6.23
C GLY A 253 -11.37 -9.40 6.97
N LEU A 254 -11.18 -8.10 7.21
CA LEU A 254 -12.22 -7.24 7.76
C LEU A 254 -13.25 -6.89 6.70
N PRO A 255 -14.53 -6.73 7.07
CA PRO A 255 -15.54 -6.24 6.16
C PRO A 255 -15.23 -4.78 5.75
N ARG A 256 -15.73 -4.37 4.58
CA ARG A 256 -15.57 -3.04 3.99
C ARG A 256 -15.85 -1.90 4.96
N VAL A 257 -16.86 -2.06 5.82
CA VAL A 257 -17.26 -1.04 6.80
C VAL A 257 -16.23 -0.84 7.91
N ALA A 258 -15.33 -1.80 8.12
CA ALA A 258 -14.32 -1.83 9.17
C ALA A 258 -12.89 -1.59 8.65
N VAL A 259 -12.58 -1.99 7.41
CA VAL A 259 -11.21 -1.97 6.85
C VAL A 259 -10.54 -0.58 6.85
N HIS A 260 -11.33 0.48 6.64
CA HIS A 260 -10.83 1.87 6.61
C HIS A 260 -10.99 2.62 7.93
N GLN A 261 -11.47 1.96 8.98
CA GLN A 261 -11.56 2.59 10.29
C GLN A 261 -10.16 2.72 10.89
N GLU A 262 -9.82 3.90 11.42
CA GLU A 262 -8.52 4.15 12.07
C GLU A 262 -8.18 3.12 13.16
N TYR A 263 -9.20 2.58 13.82
CA TYR A 263 -9.06 1.54 14.84
C TYR A 263 -8.43 0.22 14.31
N ASN A 264 -8.51 -0.03 13.00
CA ASN A 264 -8.00 -1.24 12.33
C ASN A 264 -6.77 -0.95 11.45
N ILE A 265 -6.24 0.28 11.48
CA ILE A 265 -5.02 0.66 10.76
C ILE A 265 -3.84 0.56 11.72
N HIS A 266 -2.85 -0.25 11.36
CA HIS A 266 -1.68 -0.52 12.20
C HIS A 266 -0.42 0.07 11.59
N PHE A 267 0.32 0.82 12.41
CA PHE A 267 1.63 1.33 12.06
C PHE A 267 2.70 0.24 12.18
N LEU A 268 3.55 0.10 11.15
CA LEU A 268 4.73 -0.77 11.18
C LEU A 268 6.00 0.04 11.45
N CYS A 269 6.37 0.94 10.53
CA CYS A 269 7.60 1.71 10.65
C CYS A 269 7.51 3.04 9.92
N THR A 270 8.41 3.95 10.27
CA THR A 270 8.61 5.21 9.56
C THR A 270 10.09 5.55 9.52
N SER A 271 10.55 6.21 8.46
CA SER A 271 11.90 6.77 8.39
C SER A 271 11.94 8.01 7.51
N ASN A 272 12.77 8.96 7.93
CA ASN A 272 13.12 10.15 7.13
C ASN A 272 14.47 10.01 6.43
N THR A 273 15.16 8.89 6.61
CA THR A 273 16.48 8.62 6.03
C THR A 273 16.48 7.37 5.17
N ALA A 274 15.83 6.30 5.63
CA ALA A 274 15.75 5.05 4.89
C ALA A 274 14.71 5.16 3.75
N PRO A 275 15.05 4.78 2.50
CA PRO A 275 14.11 4.68 1.41
C PRO A 275 13.08 3.55 1.63
N PRO A 276 11.88 3.65 1.02
CA PRO A 276 10.80 2.68 1.18
C PRO A 276 11.22 1.23 0.95
N LEU A 277 11.97 0.93 -0.12
CA LEU A 277 12.37 -0.45 -0.44
C LEU A 277 13.37 -1.03 0.57
N GLU A 278 14.17 -0.20 1.26
CA GLU A 278 15.03 -0.66 2.36
C GLU A 278 14.24 -0.86 3.66
N MET A 279 13.25 0.01 3.92
CA MET A 279 12.35 -0.17 5.05
C MET A 279 11.47 -1.42 4.91
N LEU A 280 11.11 -1.77 3.67
CA LEU A 280 10.35 -2.99 3.36
C LEU A 280 11.11 -4.26 3.77
N ASP A 281 12.44 -4.24 3.77
CA ASP A 281 13.29 -5.37 4.18
C ASP A 281 12.95 -5.87 5.59
N GLY A 282 12.82 -4.96 6.56
CA GLY A 282 12.46 -5.32 7.94
C GLY A 282 11.07 -5.95 8.06
N PHE A 283 10.13 -5.58 7.18
CA PHE A 283 8.80 -6.19 7.13
C PHE A 283 8.85 -7.56 6.46
N VAL A 284 9.56 -7.69 5.34
CA VAL A 284 9.71 -8.95 4.60
C VAL A 284 10.39 -10.00 5.47
N ASN A 285 11.44 -9.64 6.23
CA ASN A 285 12.09 -10.54 7.18
C ASN A 285 11.10 -11.09 8.23
N GLN A 286 10.23 -10.24 8.77
CA GLN A 286 9.18 -10.68 9.72
C GLN A 286 8.10 -11.53 9.04
N LEU A 287 7.70 -11.16 7.82
CA LEU A 287 6.72 -11.90 7.01
C LEU A 287 7.23 -13.31 6.68
N GLU A 288 8.47 -13.43 6.21
CA GLU A 288 9.10 -14.72 5.89
C GLU A 288 9.22 -15.61 7.11
N ASN A 289 9.68 -15.06 8.25
CA ASN A 289 9.72 -15.80 9.51
C ASN A 289 8.32 -16.28 9.93
N ALA A 290 7.30 -15.44 9.78
CA ALA A 290 5.91 -15.83 10.06
C ALA A 290 5.35 -16.85 9.06
N GLN A 291 5.76 -16.80 7.80
CA GLN A 291 5.41 -17.78 6.77
C GLN A 291 6.22 -19.07 6.85
N GLU A 292 7.29 -19.08 7.62
CA GLU A 292 8.09 -20.28 7.92
C GLU A 292 7.57 -20.95 9.20
N THR A 293 7.44 -20.19 10.29
CA THR A 293 7.17 -20.75 11.62
C THR A 293 5.72 -20.62 12.08
N GLY A 294 4.96 -19.70 11.48
CA GLY A 294 3.62 -19.31 11.92
C GLY A 294 3.67 -18.42 13.18
N ILE A 295 2.65 -17.57 13.34
CA ILE A 295 2.48 -16.72 14.52
C ILE A 295 1.49 -17.41 15.46
N TRP A 296 1.99 -17.89 16.60
CA TRP A 296 1.12 -18.36 17.68
C TRP A 296 0.39 -17.18 18.32
N ALA A 297 -0.94 -17.28 18.38
CA ALA A 297 -1.82 -16.28 18.98
C ALA A 297 -2.94 -16.94 19.80
N TRP A 298 -3.50 -16.19 20.74
CA TRP A 298 -4.72 -16.58 21.46
C TRP A 298 -5.94 -16.09 20.70
N ASP A 299 -6.81 -17.01 20.28
CA ASP A 299 -8.10 -16.66 19.69
C ASP A 299 -9.12 -16.41 20.80
N CYS A 300 -9.51 -15.15 20.98
CA CYS A 300 -10.46 -14.77 22.04
C CYS A 300 -11.88 -15.33 21.84
N ILE A 301 -12.27 -15.66 20.61
CA ILE A 301 -13.60 -16.21 20.29
C ILE A 301 -13.64 -17.70 20.57
N HIS A 302 -12.63 -18.44 20.11
CA HIS A 302 -12.57 -19.90 20.32
C HIS A 302 -11.94 -20.30 21.65
N LYS A 303 -11.36 -19.34 22.39
CA LYS A 303 -10.66 -19.55 23.66
C LYS A 303 -9.59 -20.65 23.56
N GLU A 304 -8.79 -20.60 22.49
CA GLU A 304 -7.71 -21.56 22.24
C GLU A 304 -6.48 -20.90 21.57
N LYS A 305 -5.35 -21.61 21.60
CA LYS A 305 -4.16 -21.20 20.84
C LYS A 305 -4.31 -21.61 19.38
N VAL A 306 -4.01 -20.68 18.49
CA VAL A 306 -4.09 -20.86 17.03
C VAL A 306 -2.78 -20.43 16.38
N LEU A 307 -2.50 -20.98 15.20
CA LEU A 307 -1.36 -20.61 14.37
C LEU A 307 -1.84 -19.72 13.22
N VAL A 308 -1.27 -18.53 13.09
CA VAL A 308 -1.67 -17.54 12.09
C VAL A 308 -0.55 -17.33 11.08
N ILE A 309 -0.88 -17.31 9.79
CA ILE A 309 0.07 -17.19 8.69
C ILE A 309 -0.27 -15.92 7.90
N PRO A 310 0.51 -14.84 8.02
CA PRO A 310 0.26 -13.61 7.30
C PRO A 310 0.62 -13.72 5.82
N ALA A 311 -0.13 -13.01 4.98
CA ALA A 311 0.13 -12.88 3.55
C ALA A 311 -0.23 -11.47 3.08
N VAL A 312 0.52 -10.93 2.11
CA VAL A 312 0.20 -9.62 1.52
C VAL A 312 -0.80 -9.85 0.40
N LEU A 313 -1.98 -9.23 0.52
CA LEU A 313 -3.02 -9.26 -0.52
C LEU A 313 -2.69 -8.28 -1.66
N ALA A 314 -2.32 -7.05 -1.30
CA ALA A 314 -1.89 -6.04 -2.26
C ALA A 314 -1.04 -4.94 -1.60
N LEU A 315 -0.31 -4.20 -2.44
CA LEU A 315 0.46 -3.03 -2.09
C LEU A 315 -0.29 -1.73 -2.48
N LEU A 316 -0.60 -0.93 -1.48
CA LEU A 316 -1.34 0.33 -1.61
C LEU A 316 -0.39 1.52 -1.44
N GLY A 317 -0.71 2.61 -2.13
CA GLY A 317 0.06 3.85 -2.10
C GLY A 317 -0.39 4.75 -3.25
N ASP A 318 0.10 5.98 -3.28
CA ASP A 318 -0.11 6.84 -4.43
C ASP A 318 0.59 6.28 -5.69
N ASN A 319 0.33 6.87 -6.87
CA ASN A 319 0.87 6.32 -8.11
C ASN A 319 2.43 6.29 -8.15
N PRO A 320 3.15 7.36 -7.76
CA PRO A 320 4.59 7.32 -7.56
C PRO A 320 5.08 6.20 -6.64
N MET A 321 4.47 6.06 -5.44
CA MET A 321 4.87 5.05 -4.47
C MET A 321 4.59 3.63 -4.98
N GLN A 322 3.46 3.39 -5.63
CA GLN A 322 3.18 2.10 -6.28
C GLN A 322 4.17 1.78 -7.40
N SER A 323 4.63 2.77 -8.17
CA SER A 323 5.72 2.57 -9.14
C SER A 323 7.04 2.20 -8.45
N GLU A 324 7.38 2.84 -7.33
CA GLU A 324 8.57 2.50 -6.55
C GLU A 324 8.51 1.06 -6.00
N LEU A 325 7.38 0.70 -5.37
CA LEU A 325 7.13 -0.66 -4.88
C LEU A 325 7.09 -1.71 -6.01
N ALA A 326 6.68 -1.33 -7.21
CA ALA A 326 6.72 -2.21 -8.39
C ALA A 326 8.11 -2.28 -9.06
N CYS A 327 9.14 -1.64 -8.50
CA CYS A 327 10.46 -1.48 -9.12
C CYS A 327 10.34 -0.99 -10.58
N HIS A 328 9.43 -0.04 -10.78
CA HIS A 328 9.06 0.53 -12.07
C HIS A 328 9.66 1.92 -12.22
N VAL A 329 10.03 2.29 -13.46
CA VAL A 329 10.71 3.57 -13.76
C VAL A 329 9.88 4.83 -13.45
N GLY A 330 8.59 4.67 -13.17
CA GLY A 330 7.66 5.74 -12.84
C GLY A 330 6.89 6.27 -14.05
N LEU A 331 5.93 7.16 -13.76
CA LEU A 331 4.95 7.67 -14.71
C LEU A 331 5.54 8.50 -15.87
N MET A 332 6.78 8.99 -15.74
CA MET A 332 7.46 9.77 -16.79
C MET A 332 8.36 8.90 -17.68
N GLY A 333 8.43 7.59 -17.42
CA GLY A 333 9.23 6.67 -18.22
C GLY A 333 8.64 6.38 -19.59
N LYS A 334 9.49 5.88 -20.50
CA LYS A 334 9.09 5.42 -21.84
C LYS A 334 7.97 4.36 -21.77
N TYR A 335 8.11 3.43 -20.83
CA TYR A 335 7.04 2.51 -20.44
C TYR A 335 6.51 2.96 -19.08
N PHE A 336 5.53 3.86 -19.11
CA PHE A 336 5.06 4.56 -17.90
C PHE A 336 4.06 3.75 -17.06
N CYS A 337 3.52 2.63 -17.58
CA CYS A 337 2.59 1.79 -16.83
C CYS A 337 3.33 0.69 -16.08
N ARG A 338 3.06 0.60 -14.77
CA ARG A 338 3.61 -0.45 -13.90
C ARG A 338 2.93 -1.81 -14.09
N VAL A 339 1.73 -1.85 -14.69
CA VAL A 339 0.95 -3.09 -14.84
C VAL A 339 1.22 -3.76 -16.19
N CYS A 340 1.44 -2.97 -17.25
CA CYS A 340 1.65 -3.49 -18.61
C CYS A 340 2.74 -2.74 -19.39
N ASN A 341 3.14 -3.32 -20.51
CA ASN A 341 4.19 -2.83 -21.40
C ASN A 341 3.67 -1.82 -22.46
N VAL A 342 2.80 -0.90 -22.05
CA VAL A 342 2.41 0.22 -22.93
C VAL A 342 3.56 1.21 -23.08
N LYS A 343 3.80 1.67 -24.32
CA LYS A 343 4.83 2.67 -24.62
C LYS A 343 4.21 4.06 -24.81
N GLY A 344 4.73 5.05 -24.08
CA GLY A 344 4.43 6.47 -24.21
C GLY A 344 5.17 7.15 -25.38
N HIS A 345 5.46 8.44 -25.23
CA HIS A 345 6.31 9.19 -26.17
C HIS A 345 7.81 8.85 -25.95
N ASP A 346 8.65 9.06 -26.95
CA ASP A 346 10.10 8.94 -26.77
C ASP A 346 10.65 10.20 -26.05
N ALA A 347 11.58 10.03 -25.11
CA ALA A 347 12.10 11.11 -24.26
C ALA A 347 12.90 12.19 -25.00
N HIS A 348 13.25 11.95 -26.27
CA HIS A 348 14.02 12.86 -27.12
C HIS A 348 13.16 13.85 -27.93
N ASP A 349 11.83 13.69 -27.92
CA ASP A 349 10.91 14.54 -28.70
C ASP A 349 10.39 15.77 -27.94
N THR A 350 10.77 15.94 -26.67
CA THR A 350 10.48 17.16 -25.90
C THR A 350 11.45 18.27 -26.31
N ALA A 351 11.03 19.13 -27.24
CA ALA A 351 11.52 20.50 -27.25
C ALA A 351 11.10 21.17 -25.93
N PRO A 352 11.93 22.01 -25.29
CA PRO A 352 11.46 22.86 -24.22
C PRO A 352 10.40 23.78 -24.85
N THR A 353 9.13 23.49 -24.59
CA THR A 353 8.10 24.52 -24.74
C THR A 353 8.48 25.63 -23.78
N ASN A 354 8.48 26.86 -24.28
CA ASN A 354 8.83 28.06 -23.50
C ASN A 354 8.14 27.98 -22.13
N ALA A 355 8.97 27.96 -21.09
CA ALA A 355 8.58 27.89 -19.68
C ALA A 355 7.83 29.15 -19.18
N GLU A 356 7.28 29.95 -20.09
CA GLU A 356 6.46 31.13 -19.78
C GLU A 356 4.96 30.82 -19.85
N ASP A 357 4.53 29.76 -20.55
CA ASP A 357 3.12 29.29 -20.52
C ASP A 357 2.86 28.20 -19.46
N ASP A 358 3.92 27.67 -18.83
CA ASP A 358 3.84 26.67 -17.76
C ASP A 358 3.55 27.26 -16.37
N GLN A 359 3.40 28.59 -16.24
CA GLN A 359 2.97 29.23 -14.99
C GLN A 359 1.49 29.02 -14.64
N ILE A 360 0.70 28.36 -15.50
CA ILE A 360 -0.68 27.95 -15.16
C ILE A 360 -0.78 26.44 -14.85
N TYR A 361 0.23 25.64 -15.21
CA TYR A 361 0.17 24.17 -15.11
C TYR A 361 1.36 23.50 -14.41
N GLY A 362 2.09 24.24 -13.57
CA GLY A 362 3.11 23.70 -12.69
C GLY A 362 3.09 24.33 -11.30
N THR A 363 2.19 23.89 -10.43
CA THR A 363 2.54 23.86 -9.00
C THR A 363 3.07 22.47 -8.72
N ASN A 364 4.35 22.41 -8.36
CA ASN A 364 4.89 21.37 -7.51
C ASN A 364 3.84 20.99 -6.45
N ASP A 365 3.47 19.71 -6.37
CA ASP A 365 3.20 19.16 -5.04
C ASP A 365 4.59 19.08 -4.36
N GLY A 366 4.92 20.17 -3.66
CA GLY A 366 6.24 20.37 -3.06
C GLY A 366 6.70 21.83 -3.08
N GLY A 367 6.13 22.64 -2.18
CA GLY A 367 6.80 23.76 -1.53
C GLY A 367 7.22 25.00 -2.30
N GLN A 368 6.62 26.13 -1.90
CA GLN A 368 7.15 27.47 -2.13
C GLN A 368 8.43 27.67 -1.31
N SER A 369 9.47 28.18 -1.96
CA SER A 369 10.58 28.91 -1.33
C SER A 369 10.81 30.17 -2.16
N GLU A 370 10.47 31.33 -1.60
CA GLU A 370 10.96 32.62 -2.08
C GLU A 370 12.14 33.05 -1.19
N ASP A 371 13.26 33.26 -1.89
CA ASP A 371 14.24 34.33 -1.78
C ASP A 371 14.59 34.93 -0.41
N GLN A 372 15.87 34.76 -0.04
CA GLN A 372 16.63 35.80 0.63
C GLN A 372 17.89 36.13 -0.17
N GLU A 373 18.08 37.44 -0.32
CA GLU A 373 19.12 38.15 -1.03
C GLU A 373 20.53 37.82 -0.49
N SER A 374 21.49 37.69 -1.40
CA SER A 374 22.89 37.97 -1.09
C SER A 374 23.59 38.65 -2.28
N VAL A 375 23.73 39.97 -2.13
CA VAL A 375 24.77 40.89 -2.62
C VAL A 375 25.74 40.35 -3.69
N ARG A 376 25.65 40.93 -4.89
CA ARG A 376 26.69 40.92 -5.92
C ARG A 376 27.90 41.74 -5.46
N SER A 377 29.10 41.19 -5.62
CA SER A 377 30.29 41.99 -5.98
C SER A 377 30.64 41.74 -7.44
N GLU A 378 30.94 42.82 -8.16
CA GLU A 378 31.35 42.84 -9.55
C GLU A 378 32.78 42.32 -9.75
N GLY A 379 33.06 41.79 -10.95
CA GLY A 379 34.43 41.65 -11.45
C GLY A 379 34.63 40.60 -12.54
N GLY A 380 34.90 41.06 -13.78
CA GLY A 380 35.97 40.47 -14.61
C GLY A 380 35.62 39.44 -15.70
N GLU A 381 35.30 39.95 -16.88
CA GLU A 381 35.85 39.61 -18.21
C GLU A 381 36.12 38.15 -18.68
N SER A 382 35.35 37.80 -19.73
CA SER A 382 35.73 37.14 -21.00
C SER A 382 36.50 35.80 -21.02
N ALA A 383 35.86 34.77 -21.60
CA ALA A 383 36.46 33.91 -22.63
C ALA A 383 35.37 33.18 -23.44
N HIS A 384 35.50 33.23 -24.77
CA HIS A 384 34.65 32.55 -25.75
C HIS A 384 34.57 31.02 -25.54
N ALA A 385 33.35 30.50 -25.39
CA ALA A 385 33.03 29.10 -25.65
C ALA A 385 31.81 29.00 -26.56
N GLN A 386 32.01 28.36 -27.71
CA GLN A 386 31.04 28.15 -28.78
C GLN A 386 29.73 27.53 -28.25
N LYS A 387 28.62 28.24 -28.43
CA LYS A 387 27.26 27.69 -28.27
C LYS A 387 27.05 26.58 -29.32
N LYS A 388 27.15 25.31 -28.91
CA LYS A 388 26.54 24.20 -29.66
C LYS A 388 25.02 24.37 -29.63
N SER A 389 24.42 24.59 -30.79
CA SER A 389 22.97 24.57 -30.96
C SER A 389 22.44 23.17 -30.66
N ARG A 390 21.62 23.03 -29.60
CA ARG A 390 20.80 21.85 -29.37
C ARG A 390 19.69 21.84 -30.43
N GLY A 391 19.66 20.81 -31.28
CA GLY A 391 18.66 20.65 -32.33
C GLY A 391 17.23 20.63 -31.76
N LYS A 392 16.32 21.34 -32.43
CA LYS A 392 14.87 21.24 -32.19
C LYS A 392 14.45 19.79 -32.48
N GLY A 393 13.90 19.11 -31.47
CA GLY A 393 13.27 17.80 -31.65
C GLY A 393 12.15 17.86 -32.71
N LYS A 394 11.97 16.78 -33.46
CA LYS A 394 10.92 16.65 -34.48
C LYS A 394 9.56 16.78 -33.78
N LYS A 395 8.70 17.69 -34.24
CA LYS A 395 7.31 17.75 -33.75
C LYS A 395 6.56 16.51 -34.23
N GLU A 396 5.88 15.83 -33.30
CA GLU A 396 5.02 14.67 -33.59
C GLU A 396 3.98 15.04 -34.67
N THR A 397 3.90 14.23 -35.71
CA THR A 397 2.88 14.35 -36.76
C THR A 397 1.51 13.89 -36.25
N MET A 398 0.42 14.29 -36.90
CA MET A 398 -0.93 13.86 -36.52
C MET A 398 -1.08 12.32 -36.54
N ASN A 399 -0.48 11.64 -37.52
CA ASN A 399 -0.52 10.18 -37.61
C ASN A 399 0.27 9.50 -36.47
N GLU A 400 1.42 10.05 -36.09
CA GLU A 400 2.20 9.57 -34.93
C GLU A 400 1.39 9.78 -33.63
N MET A 401 0.74 10.93 -33.47
CA MET A 401 -0.13 11.23 -32.32
C MET A 401 -1.33 10.27 -32.23
N VAL A 402 -2.06 10.08 -33.33
CA VAL A 402 -3.20 9.13 -33.38
C VAL A 402 -2.73 7.72 -33.06
N SER A 403 -1.58 7.30 -33.60
CA SER A 403 -1.02 5.98 -33.32
C SER A 403 -0.62 5.83 -31.84
N ARG A 404 -0.02 6.86 -31.24
CA ARG A 404 0.32 6.90 -29.81
C ARG A 404 -0.93 6.81 -28.95
N ILE A 405 -1.97 7.58 -29.25
CA ILE A 405 -3.22 7.57 -28.48
C ILE A 405 -3.93 6.24 -28.60
N LYS A 406 -4.00 5.66 -29.80
CA LYS A 406 -4.57 4.32 -30.02
C LYS A 406 -3.85 3.23 -29.21
N ARG A 407 -2.53 3.34 -29.04
CA ARG A 407 -1.77 2.47 -28.12
C ARG A 407 -2.07 2.80 -26.66
N PHE A 408 -2.13 4.09 -26.31
CA PHE A 408 -2.37 4.57 -24.95
C PHE A 408 -3.73 4.14 -24.39
N VAL A 409 -4.79 4.11 -25.21
CA VAL A 409 -6.13 3.71 -24.76
C VAL A 409 -6.36 2.19 -24.78
N LYS A 410 -5.31 1.40 -24.99
CA LYS A 410 -5.34 -0.06 -24.95
C LYS A 410 -4.37 -0.56 -23.89
N ILE A 411 -4.78 -1.60 -23.17
CA ILE A 411 -3.88 -2.33 -22.26
C ILE A 411 -2.81 -3.03 -23.11
N GLY A 412 -1.55 -2.84 -22.73
CA GLY A 412 -0.42 -3.56 -23.36
C GLY A 412 -0.22 -4.94 -22.74
N GLU A 413 0.82 -5.64 -23.19
CA GLU A 413 1.18 -6.94 -22.60
C GLU A 413 1.46 -6.82 -21.09
N PRO A 414 0.87 -7.68 -20.24
CA PRO A 414 1.10 -7.66 -18.80
C PRO A 414 2.60 -7.76 -18.46
N ARG A 415 3.00 -7.11 -17.36
CA ARG A 415 4.34 -7.29 -16.81
C ARG A 415 4.36 -8.50 -15.89
N GLU A 416 5.27 -9.43 -16.17
CA GLU A 416 5.47 -10.64 -15.37
C GLU A 416 6.60 -10.45 -14.37
N ARG A 417 6.42 -11.04 -13.18
CA ARG A 417 7.38 -10.98 -12.07
C ARG A 417 8.70 -11.65 -12.46
N GLU A 418 8.64 -12.87 -12.98
CA GLU A 418 9.80 -13.70 -13.32
C GLU A 418 10.62 -13.07 -14.45
N HIS A 419 9.94 -12.50 -15.44
CA HIS A 419 10.59 -11.76 -16.51
C HIS A 419 11.31 -10.52 -15.96
N SER A 420 10.68 -9.78 -15.05
CA SER A 420 11.29 -8.58 -14.45
C SER A 420 12.53 -8.91 -13.62
N ILE A 421 12.49 -9.99 -12.83
CA ILE A 421 13.65 -10.49 -12.08
C ILE A 421 14.79 -10.87 -13.03
N THR A 422 14.46 -11.54 -14.15
CA THR A 422 15.45 -11.92 -15.18
C THR A 422 16.12 -10.69 -15.80
N GLU A 423 15.34 -9.66 -16.12
CA GLU A 423 15.84 -8.39 -16.65
C GLU A 423 16.75 -7.66 -15.64
N LEU A 424 16.37 -7.62 -14.36
CA LEU A 424 17.20 -7.03 -13.29
C LEU A 424 18.53 -7.79 -13.11
N LYS A 425 18.50 -9.12 -13.13
CA LYS A 425 19.71 -9.97 -13.11
C LYS A 425 20.62 -9.67 -14.30
N SER A 426 20.04 -9.52 -15.50
CA SER A 426 20.77 -9.14 -16.70
C SER A 426 21.44 -7.76 -16.55
N MET A 427 20.76 -6.77 -15.97
CA MET A 427 21.33 -5.45 -15.68
C MET A 427 22.52 -5.55 -14.71
N PHE A 428 22.41 -6.36 -13.66
CA PHE A 428 23.52 -6.61 -12.73
C PHE A 428 24.71 -7.24 -13.45
N THR A 429 24.50 -8.31 -14.23
CA THR A 429 25.58 -8.95 -15.02
C THR A 429 26.25 -7.95 -15.98
N MET A 430 25.49 -7.06 -16.62
CA MET A 430 26.06 -6.00 -17.46
C MET A 430 26.90 -5.03 -16.65
N ALA A 431 26.46 -4.66 -15.44
CA ALA A 431 27.17 -3.73 -14.57
C ALA A 431 28.46 -4.30 -13.99
N SER A 432 28.59 -5.63 -13.89
CA SER A 432 29.82 -6.33 -13.48
C SER A 432 30.97 -6.22 -14.49
N ILE A 433 30.78 -5.50 -15.61
CA ILE A 433 31.81 -5.23 -16.61
C ILE A 433 32.05 -3.72 -16.68
N VAL A 434 33.31 -3.31 -16.58
CA VAL A 434 33.72 -1.90 -16.62
C VAL A 434 33.26 -1.22 -17.92
N GLY A 435 32.64 -0.04 -17.80
CA GLY A 435 32.24 0.80 -18.93
C GLY A 435 30.85 0.49 -19.52
N ASN A 436 30.10 -0.45 -18.96
CA ASN A 436 28.76 -0.81 -19.42
C ASN A 436 27.61 0.07 -18.85
N GLN A 437 27.89 1.15 -18.12
CA GLN A 437 26.84 1.98 -17.49
C GLN A 437 25.79 2.48 -18.48
N THR A 438 26.21 2.87 -19.69
CA THR A 438 25.28 3.30 -20.75
C THR A 438 24.34 2.15 -21.15
N LYS A 439 24.87 0.93 -21.30
CA LYS A 439 24.04 -0.25 -21.64
C LYS A 439 23.02 -0.55 -20.54
N VAL A 440 23.42 -0.43 -19.27
CA VAL A 440 22.52 -0.59 -18.12
C VAL A 440 21.41 0.47 -18.16
N LYS A 441 21.75 1.74 -18.40
CA LYS A 441 20.77 2.83 -18.54
C LYS A 441 19.81 2.61 -19.71
N ASP A 442 20.32 2.15 -20.85
CA ASP A 442 19.53 1.84 -22.03
C ASP A 442 18.57 0.67 -21.76
N LYS A 443 19.05 -0.37 -21.05
CA LYS A 443 18.24 -1.54 -20.63
C LYS A 443 17.14 -1.15 -19.64
N LYS A 444 17.42 -0.28 -18.66
CA LYS A 444 16.38 0.30 -17.77
C LYS A 444 15.31 1.04 -18.58
N THR A 445 15.73 1.86 -19.53
CA THR A 445 14.81 2.64 -20.38
C THR A 445 13.98 1.77 -21.31
N SER A 446 14.56 0.70 -21.87
CA SER A 446 13.90 -0.20 -22.81
C SER A 446 13.00 -1.25 -22.15
N SER A 447 13.25 -1.61 -20.89
CA SER A 447 12.39 -2.50 -20.09
C SER A 447 11.34 -1.73 -19.28
N GLY A 448 11.61 -0.47 -18.92
CA GLY A 448 10.80 0.31 -17.98
C GLY A 448 10.97 -0.10 -16.52
N LEU A 449 12.00 -0.89 -16.20
CA LEU A 449 12.29 -1.35 -14.84
C LEU A 449 13.34 -0.45 -14.17
N LYS A 450 13.10 -0.18 -12.89
CA LYS A 450 13.96 0.59 -12.00
C LYS A 450 13.78 0.11 -10.56
N ASP A 451 14.60 -0.85 -10.17
CA ASP A 451 14.71 -1.26 -8.76
C ASP A 451 15.66 -0.29 -8.04
N ALA A 452 15.10 0.67 -7.29
CA ALA A 452 15.87 1.68 -6.57
C ALA A 452 16.81 1.08 -5.50
N TYR A 453 16.49 -0.11 -4.99
CA TYR A 453 17.33 -0.84 -4.04
C TYR A 453 18.56 -1.41 -4.76
N LEU A 454 18.36 -2.05 -5.92
CA LEU A 454 19.46 -2.50 -6.78
C LEU A 454 20.31 -1.32 -7.28
N GLU A 455 19.69 -0.18 -7.60
CA GLU A 455 20.42 1.01 -8.08
C GLU A 455 21.51 1.49 -7.12
N TYR A 456 21.28 1.41 -5.81
CA TYR A 456 22.30 1.74 -4.82
C TYR A 456 23.59 0.93 -5.02
N TYR A 457 23.47 -0.39 -5.22
CA TYR A 457 24.61 -1.27 -5.46
C TYR A 457 25.24 -1.04 -6.84
N LEU A 458 24.43 -0.80 -7.88
CA LEU A 458 24.94 -0.50 -9.23
C LEU A 458 25.75 0.80 -9.26
N ASP A 459 25.32 1.81 -8.51
CA ASP A 459 26.05 3.08 -8.36
C ASP A 459 27.35 2.88 -7.56
N GLY A 460 27.31 2.06 -6.51
CA GLY A 460 28.51 1.63 -5.76
C GLY A 460 29.54 0.91 -6.64
N MET A 461 29.08 -0.02 -7.48
CA MET A 461 29.89 -0.71 -8.48
C MET A 461 30.55 0.27 -9.45
N ALA A 462 29.80 1.26 -9.97
CA ALA A 462 30.37 2.28 -10.85
C ALA A 462 31.38 3.20 -10.13
N ALA A 463 31.19 3.44 -8.84
CA ALA A 463 32.08 4.27 -8.03
C ALA A 463 33.40 3.56 -7.65
N SER A 464 33.38 2.24 -7.43
CA SER A 464 34.52 1.46 -6.90
C SER A 464 35.79 1.56 -7.76
N TYR A 465 35.64 1.70 -9.08
CA TYR A 465 36.76 1.80 -10.02
C TYR A 465 36.97 3.19 -10.62
N LYS A 466 36.18 4.20 -10.23
CA LYS A 466 36.25 5.56 -10.80
C LYS A 466 37.62 6.21 -10.62
N LYS A 467 38.32 5.89 -9.52
CA LYS A 467 39.65 6.41 -9.18
C LYS A 467 40.82 5.53 -9.68
N ARG A 468 40.54 4.35 -10.24
CA ARG A 468 41.56 3.41 -10.73
C ARG A 468 41.95 3.72 -12.19
N ARG A 469 43.21 3.46 -12.55
CA ARG A 469 43.75 3.70 -13.90
C ARG A 469 44.08 2.38 -14.59
N GLY A 470 43.78 2.27 -15.89
CA GLY A 470 43.96 1.04 -16.67
C GLY A 470 42.77 0.09 -16.56
N GLY A 471 42.43 -0.62 -17.64
CA GLY A 471 41.26 -1.50 -17.72
C GLY A 471 41.28 -2.61 -16.68
N ASN A 472 42.41 -3.30 -16.52
CA ASN A 472 42.56 -4.40 -15.58
C ASN A 472 42.41 -3.96 -14.12
N SER A 473 43.04 -2.84 -13.73
CA SER A 473 42.92 -2.31 -12.37
C SER A 473 41.47 -1.88 -12.06
N LYS A 474 40.76 -1.34 -13.05
CA LYS A 474 39.34 -1.00 -12.90
C LYS A 474 38.48 -2.25 -12.70
N GLN A 475 38.69 -3.29 -13.51
CA GLN A 475 37.93 -4.54 -13.37
C GLN A 475 38.21 -5.20 -12.02
N GLN A 476 39.48 -5.23 -11.59
CA GLN A 476 39.84 -5.75 -10.28
C GLN A 476 39.11 -5.00 -9.13
N GLY A 477 39.01 -3.67 -9.21
CA GLY A 477 38.27 -2.91 -8.18
C GLY A 477 36.76 -3.10 -8.21
N LEU A 478 36.23 -3.45 -9.35
CA LEU A 478 34.83 -3.86 -9.50
C LEU A 478 34.63 -5.26 -8.90
N ASP A 479 35.50 -6.21 -9.20
CA ASP A 479 35.43 -7.59 -8.71
C ASP A 479 35.59 -7.65 -7.18
N GLU A 480 36.51 -6.87 -6.61
CA GLU A 480 36.67 -6.72 -5.15
C GLU A 480 35.38 -6.21 -4.49
N PHE A 481 34.73 -5.18 -5.07
CA PHE A 481 33.46 -4.66 -4.55
C PHE A 481 32.33 -5.69 -4.68
N ILE A 482 32.27 -6.44 -5.79
CA ILE A 482 31.26 -7.49 -6.00
C ILE A 482 31.39 -8.60 -4.95
N GLN A 483 32.62 -8.93 -4.53
CA GLN A 483 32.85 -9.93 -3.48
C GLN A 483 32.37 -9.47 -2.09
N GLU A 484 32.27 -8.17 -1.85
CA GLU A 484 31.78 -7.58 -0.60
C GLU A 484 30.25 -7.36 -0.59
N LEU A 485 29.55 -7.59 -1.71
CA LEU A 485 28.11 -7.42 -1.79
C LEU A 485 27.36 -8.40 -0.87
N PRO A 486 26.23 -7.99 -0.28
CA PRO A 486 25.38 -8.90 0.48
C PRO A 486 24.79 -9.98 -0.43
N GLU A 487 24.32 -11.08 0.17
CA GLU A 487 23.69 -12.19 -0.55
C GLU A 487 22.49 -11.72 -1.39
N ASN A 488 21.74 -10.73 -0.88
CA ASN A 488 20.59 -10.18 -1.55
C ASN A 488 20.75 -8.70 -1.91
N ILE A 489 20.81 -8.42 -3.21
CA ILE A 489 20.99 -7.09 -3.79
C ILE A 489 19.74 -6.58 -4.53
N TYR A 490 18.67 -7.37 -4.57
CA TYR A 490 17.41 -7.01 -5.22
C TYR A 490 16.42 -6.53 -4.16
N SER A 491 15.44 -5.74 -4.58
CA SER A 491 14.43 -5.23 -3.65
C SER A 491 13.72 -6.35 -2.89
N PRO A 492 13.49 -6.20 -1.57
CA PRO A 492 12.73 -7.15 -0.77
C PRO A 492 11.33 -7.46 -1.29
N VAL A 493 10.75 -6.59 -2.12
CA VAL A 493 9.43 -6.82 -2.74
C VAL A 493 9.39 -8.12 -3.55
N TRP A 494 10.52 -8.52 -4.15
CA TRP A 494 10.60 -9.74 -4.94
C TRP A 494 10.56 -11.01 -4.08
N HIS A 495 10.77 -10.93 -2.77
CA HIS A 495 10.75 -12.09 -1.86
C HIS A 495 9.38 -12.31 -1.22
N ILE A 496 8.45 -11.36 -1.34
CA ILE A 496 7.09 -11.53 -0.83
C ILE A 496 6.41 -12.68 -1.60
N LYS A 497 6.21 -13.81 -0.90
CA LYS A 497 5.64 -15.03 -1.50
C LYS A 497 4.25 -14.76 -2.03
N GLY A 498 4.00 -15.24 -3.26
CA GLY A 498 2.72 -15.11 -3.95
C GLY A 498 2.46 -13.74 -4.57
N LEU A 499 3.21 -12.68 -4.23
CA LEU A 499 2.96 -11.32 -4.72
C LEU A 499 3.61 -11.05 -6.09
N ASN A 500 2.85 -10.48 -7.02
CA ASN A 500 3.37 -9.86 -8.24
C ASN A 500 3.19 -8.33 -8.14
N PRO A 501 4.25 -7.55 -7.90
CA PRO A 501 4.11 -6.14 -7.59
C PRO A 501 3.63 -5.28 -8.78
N HIS A 502 3.61 -5.83 -10.00
CA HIS A 502 3.02 -5.18 -11.18
C HIS A 502 1.50 -5.23 -11.19
N SER A 503 0.89 -6.36 -10.77
CA SER A 503 -0.56 -6.57 -10.79
C SER A 503 -1.21 -6.45 -9.42
N ASP A 504 -0.44 -6.63 -8.35
CA ASP A 504 -0.87 -6.49 -6.95
C ASP A 504 -0.67 -5.06 -6.40
N THR A 505 -0.61 -4.07 -7.28
CA THR A 505 -0.67 -2.64 -6.95
C THR A 505 -1.92 -2.03 -7.60
N PRO A 506 -3.12 -2.20 -6.99
CA PRO A 506 -4.38 -1.85 -7.63
C PRO A 506 -4.48 -0.34 -7.95
N VAL A 507 -5.42 0.04 -8.82
CA VAL A 507 -5.60 1.44 -9.22
C VAL A 507 -6.04 2.24 -8.00
N GLU A 508 -5.20 3.15 -7.51
CA GLU A 508 -5.58 4.02 -6.39
C GLU A 508 -6.56 5.09 -6.90
N VAL A 509 -7.83 4.96 -6.52
CA VAL A 509 -8.95 5.73 -7.10
C VAL A 509 -9.00 7.18 -6.61
N LEU A 510 -8.49 7.49 -5.41
CA LEU A 510 -8.44 8.85 -4.90
C LEU A 510 -7.51 9.71 -5.78
N HIS A 511 -6.29 9.24 -6.01
CA HIS A 511 -5.26 9.92 -6.78
C HIS A 511 -5.49 9.84 -8.28
N THR A 512 -6.11 8.76 -8.77
CA THR A 512 -6.34 8.57 -10.21
C THR A 512 -7.57 9.34 -10.68
N VAL A 513 -8.65 9.34 -9.90
CA VAL A 513 -9.95 9.89 -10.32
C VAL A 513 -10.23 11.24 -9.66
N LEU A 514 -10.26 11.36 -8.33
CA LEU A 514 -10.63 12.62 -7.65
C LEU A 514 -9.50 13.66 -7.75
N LEU A 515 -8.32 13.34 -7.22
CA LEU A 515 -7.10 14.17 -7.33
C LEU A 515 -6.41 14.02 -8.70
N GLY A 516 -6.98 13.22 -9.60
CA GLY A 516 -6.60 13.10 -11.00
C GLY A 516 -7.61 13.77 -11.91
N PHE A 517 -8.46 12.99 -12.57
CA PHE A 517 -9.39 13.48 -13.60
C PHE A 517 -10.28 14.65 -13.16
N VAL A 518 -10.95 14.53 -12.01
CA VAL A 518 -11.86 15.58 -11.51
C VAL A 518 -11.09 16.86 -11.21
N LYS A 519 -9.95 16.76 -10.50
CA LYS A 519 -9.03 17.89 -10.25
C LYS A 519 -8.57 18.55 -11.55
N TYR A 520 -8.13 17.75 -12.53
CA TYR A 520 -7.64 18.25 -13.81
C TYR A 520 -8.73 18.97 -14.59
N PHE A 521 -9.91 18.35 -14.71
CA PHE A 521 -11.02 18.89 -15.46
C PHE A 521 -11.60 20.13 -14.79
N TRP A 522 -11.65 20.18 -13.46
CA TRP A 522 -12.19 21.33 -12.74
C TRP A 522 -11.29 22.54 -12.86
N ARG A 523 -9.98 22.34 -12.71
CA ARG A 523 -9.00 23.41 -12.92
C ARG A 523 -9.03 23.94 -14.36
N ASP A 524 -9.11 23.06 -15.36
CA ASP A 524 -9.23 23.49 -16.77
C ASP A 524 -10.54 24.26 -16.99
N ALA A 525 -11.67 23.74 -16.52
CA ALA A 525 -12.97 24.40 -16.63
C ALA A 525 -12.96 25.81 -16.03
N VAL A 526 -12.45 25.97 -14.81
CA VAL A 526 -12.43 27.24 -14.08
C VAL A 526 -11.36 28.22 -14.61
N HIS A 527 -10.13 27.75 -14.83
CA HIS A 527 -9.00 28.64 -15.14
C HIS A 527 -8.78 28.85 -16.64
N ILE A 528 -9.10 27.88 -17.49
CA ILE A 528 -8.97 28.03 -18.95
C ILE A 528 -10.31 28.38 -19.58
N ARG A 529 -11.31 27.50 -19.44
CA ARG A 529 -12.54 27.58 -20.27
C ARG A 529 -13.42 28.75 -19.89
N ILE A 530 -13.62 28.94 -18.58
CA ILE A 530 -14.28 30.13 -18.04
C ILE A 530 -13.28 31.28 -17.96
N GLY A 531 -12.06 31.00 -17.51
CA GLY A 531 -10.97 31.96 -17.45
C GLY A 531 -11.31 33.17 -16.58
N LYS A 532 -10.95 34.36 -17.08
CA LYS A 532 -11.19 35.65 -16.41
C LYS A 532 -12.56 36.26 -16.73
N ASN A 533 -13.47 35.53 -17.38
CA ASN A 533 -14.81 36.05 -17.70
C ASN A 533 -15.64 36.19 -16.41
N LYS A 534 -15.76 37.43 -15.92
CA LYS A 534 -16.43 37.76 -14.64
C LYS A 534 -17.86 37.23 -14.58
N ILE A 535 -18.66 37.42 -15.63
CA ILE A 535 -20.06 37.00 -15.69
C ILE A 535 -20.17 35.47 -15.57
N LYS A 536 -19.37 34.73 -16.33
CA LYS A 536 -19.37 33.26 -16.27
C LYS A 536 -18.90 32.73 -14.91
N ARG A 537 -17.92 33.40 -14.28
CA ARG A 537 -17.44 33.04 -12.94
C ARG A 537 -18.52 33.27 -11.87
N GLU A 538 -19.12 34.46 -11.84
CA GLU A 538 -20.22 34.79 -10.91
C GLU A 538 -21.41 33.85 -11.10
N LEU A 539 -21.73 33.50 -12.35
CA LEU A 539 -22.78 32.54 -12.65
C LEU A 539 -22.43 31.12 -12.15
N LEU A 540 -21.18 30.68 -12.29
CA LEU A 540 -20.73 29.39 -11.74
C LEU A 540 -20.82 29.38 -10.20
N GLU A 541 -20.34 30.43 -9.55
CA GLU A 541 -20.40 30.58 -8.09
C GLU A 541 -21.84 30.57 -7.58
N THR A 542 -22.73 31.27 -8.28
CA THR A 542 -24.16 31.31 -7.97
C THR A 542 -24.78 29.93 -8.12
N ARG A 543 -24.53 29.23 -9.25
CA ARG A 543 -25.06 27.88 -9.50
C ARG A 543 -24.59 26.86 -8.48
N LEU A 544 -23.32 26.93 -8.06
CA LEU A 544 -22.79 26.08 -7.00
C LEU A 544 -23.46 26.38 -5.66
N SER A 545 -23.57 27.66 -5.30
CA SER A 545 -24.14 28.08 -4.01
C SER A 545 -25.65 27.80 -3.92
N SER A 546 -26.35 27.77 -5.05
CA SER A 546 -27.78 27.41 -5.15
C SER A 546 -28.03 25.93 -5.44
N PHE A 547 -26.98 25.10 -5.54
CA PHE A 547 -27.14 23.68 -5.83
C PHE A 547 -27.78 22.96 -4.65
N ASP A 548 -28.91 22.31 -4.87
CA ASP A 548 -29.61 21.57 -3.81
C ASP A 548 -28.84 20.29 -3.46
N THR A 549 -28.28 20.25 -2.25
CA THR A 549 -27.51 19.12 -1.73
C THR A 549 -28.34 18.15 -0.89
N SER A 550 -29.66 18.38 -0.76
CA SER A 550 -30.55 17.56 0.09
C SER A 550 -30.47 16.08 -0.26
N GLY A 551 -30.48 15.72 -1.54
CA GLY A 551 -30.36 14.35 -2.03
C GLY A 551 -28.95 13.73 -1.92
N LEU A 552 -27.93 14.53 -1.61
CA LEU A 552 -26.54 14.07 -1.50
C LEU A 552 -26.08 13.89 -0.05
N GLY A 553 -26.84 14.38 0.94
CA GLY A 553 -26.46 14.30 2.34
C GLY A 553 -25.18 15.08 2.70
N ILE A 554 -24.84 16.12 1.93
CA ILE A 554 -23.67 16.98 2.17
C ILE A 554 -24.09 18.41 2.53
N PRO A 555 -23.24 19.17 3.26
CA PRO A 555 -23.51 20.58 3.53
C PRO A 555 -23.64 21.40 2.23
N PRO A 556 -24.36 22.54 2.26
CA PRO A 556 -24.43 23.46 1.13
C PRO A 556 -23.05 23.83 0.59
N LEU A 557 -22.96 24.00 -0.72
CA LEU A 557 -21.67 24.24 -1.37
C LEU A 557 -21.24 25.70 -1.23
N SER A 558 -19.99 25.93 -0.85
CA SER A 558 -19.39 27.27 -0.94
C SER A 558 -18.91 27.52 -2.37
N GLY A 559 -19.79 28.07 -3.22
CA GLY A 559 -19.47 28.35 -4.62
C GLY A 559 -18.24 29.24 -4.79
N HIS A 560 -18.15 30.32 -4.01
CA HIS A 560 -16.97 31.19 -3.98
C HIS A 560 -15.69 30.41 -3.67
N THR A 561 -15.70 29.54 -2.65
CA THR A 561 -14.51 28.74 -2.30
C THR A 561 -14.10 27.79 -3.43
N LEU A 562 -15.06 27.06 -4.01
CA LEU A 562 -14.80 26.05 -5.05
C LEU A 562 -14.30 26.65 -6.37
N VAL A 563 -14.59 27.92 -6.64
CA VAL A 563 -14.18 28.64 -7.85
C VAL A 563 -12.92 29.46 -7.63
N GLN A 564 -12.82 30.19 -6.51
CA GLN A 564 -11.66 31.03 -6.20
C GLN A 564 -10.42 30.17 -5.89
N TYR A 565 -10.59 29.09 -5.14
CA TYR A 565 -9.51 28.23 -4.69
C TYR A 565 -9.41 26.92 -5.47
N ALA A 566 -9.89 26.88 -6.73
CA ALA A 566 -9.82 25.70 -7.60
C ALA A 566 -8.39 25.09 -7.72
N GLY A 567 -7.36 25.91 -7.50
CA GLY A 567 -5.96 25.51 -7.42
C GLY A 567 -5.54 24.78 -6.13
N SER A 568 -6.26 24.89 -5.02
CA SER A 568 -5.83 24.36 -3.70
C SER A 568 -6.86 23.47 -3.01
N LEU A 569 -7.90 23.04 -3.72
CA LEU A 569 -8.92 22.11 -3.22
C LEU A 569 -8.35 20.73 -2.85
N VAL A 570 -9.04 20.03 -1.95
CA VAL A 570 -8.68 18.69 -1.46
C VAL A 570 -9.66 17.62 -1.96
N GLY A 571 -9.37 16.34 -1.66
CA GLY A 571 -10.18 15.20 -2.14
C GLY A 571 -11.67 15.32 -1.81
N ARG A 572 -12.02 15.80 -0.60
CA ARG A 572 -13.41 16.04 -0.19
C ARG A 572 -14.14 17.04 -1.10
N ASP A 573 -13.46 18.10 -1.50
CA ASP A 573 -14.03 19.11 -2.40
C ASP A 573 -14.25 18.51 -3.79
N PHE A 574 -13.27 17.74 -4.30
CA PHE A 574 -13.40 17.10 -5.61
C PHE A 574 -14.48 16.02 -5.64
N ARG A 575 -14.69 15.27 -4.55
CA ARG A 575 -15.83 14.35 -4.42
C ARG A 575 -17.15 15.09 -4.55
N THR A 576 -17.24 16.29 -4.00
CA THR A 576 -18.42 17.14 -4.08
C THR A 576 -18.61 17.71 -5.50
N ILE A 577 -17.53 18.20 -6.10
CA ILE A 577 -17.51 18.70 -7.48
C ILE A 577 -17.93 17.62 -8.47
N ALA A 578 -17.45 16.39 -8.32
CA ALA A 578 -17.79 15.28 -9.21
C ALA A 578 -19.31 15.03 -9.31
N GLN A 579 -20.05 15.32 -8.24
CA GLN A 579 -21.50 15.15 -8.16
C GLN A 579 -22.27 16.38 -8.69
N ALA A 580 -21.71 17.59 -8.57
CA ALA A 580 -22.38 18.83 -8.98
C ALA A 580 -22.01 19.32 -10.40
N ALA A 581 -20.81 18.99 -10.89
CA ALA A 581 -20.23 19.55 -12.12
C ALA A 581 -21.14 19.47 -13.37
N PRO A 582 -21.80 18.33 -13.67
CA PRO A 582 -22.75 18.24 -14.79
C PRO A 582 -23.86 19.30 -14.76
N PHE A 583 -24.36 19.63 -13.58
CA PHE A 583 -25.51 20.52 -13.45
C PHE A 583 -25.09 22.00 -13.52
N VAL A 584 -23.91 22.32 -13.00
CA VAL A 584 -23.46 23.71 -12.88
C VAL A 584 -22.68 24.20 -14.11
N LEU A 585 -22.03 23.31 -14.88
CA LEU A 585 -21.18 23.68 -16.01
C LEU A 585 -21.91 23.87 -17.35
N HIS A 586 -23.18 23.45 -17.47
CA HIS A 586 -23.91 23.51 -18.74
C HIS A 586 -23.93 24.94 -19.31
N GLY A 587 -23.57 25.11 -20.59
CA GLY A 587 -23.51 26.43 -21.25
C GLY A 587 -22.39 27.37 -20.78
N LEU A 588 -21.55 26.97 -19.81
CA LEU A 588 -20.40 27.79 -19.34
C LEU A 588 -19.10 27.43 -20.04
N VAL A 589 -18.92 26.14 -20.35
CA VAL A 589 -17.74 25.56 -21.01
C VAL A 589 -18.09 25.10 -22.44
N PRO A 590 -17.10 24.88 -23.33
CA PRO A 590 -17.34 24.30 -24.64
C PRO A 590 -18.05 22.94 -24.57
N GLN A 591 -18.83 22.59 -25.60
CA GLN A 591 -19.67 21.39 -25.60
C GLN A 591 -18.85 20.12 -25.39
N GLU A 592 -17.71 20.00 -26.07
CA GLU A 592 -16.81 18.86 -25.95
C GLU A 592 -16.22 18.69 -24.53
N CYS A 593 -15.98 19.80 -23.81
CA CYS A 593 -15.57 19.78 -22.41
C CYS A 593 -16.72 19.29 -21.52
N TYR A 594 -17.93 19.81 -21.77
CA TYR A 594 -19.12 19.42 -21.03
C TYR A 594 -19.44 17.94 -21.23
N ASP A 595 -19.37 17.41 -22.45
CA ASP A 595 -19.61 16.00 -22.76
C ASP A 595 -18.60 15.08 -22.05
N ALA A 596 -17.32 15.49 -21.97
CA ALA A 596 -16.32 14.77 -21.19
C ALA A 596 -16.63 14.76 -19.68
N TRP A 597 -17.17 15.86 -19.14
CA TRP A 597 -17.68 15.91 -17.77
C TRP A 597 -18.90 15.01 -17.55
N ILE A 598 -19.84 14.98 -18.50
CA ILE A 598 -20.98 14.06 -18.44
C ILE A 598 -20.47 12.61 -18.44
N ALA A 599 -19.53 12.27 -19.31
CA ALA A 599 -18.95 10.94 -19.34
C ALA A 599 -18.24 10.59 -18.02
N LEU A 600 -17.42 11.50 -17.47
CA LEU A 600 -16.79 11.34 -16.16
C LEU A 600 -17.83 11.13 -15.04
N SER A 601 -18.93 11.90 -15.05
CA SER A 601 -19.98 11.77 -14.04
C SER A 601 -20.69 10.41 -14.05
N LYS A 602 -20.69 9.70 -15.19
CA LYS A 602 -21.24 8.34 -15.29
C LYS A 602 -20.28 7.28 -14.75
N ILE A 603 -18.96 7.48 -14.84
CA ILE A 603 -17.97 6.51 -14.33
C ILE A 603 -17.89 6.55 -12.81
N VAL A 604 -17.92 7.75 -12.21
CA VAL A 604 -17.74 7.94 -10.76
C VAL A 604 -18.66 7.04 -9.92
N PRO A 605 -19.99 7.01 -10.09
CA PRO A 605 -20.85 6.14 -9.28
C PRO A 605 -20.57 4.64 -9.49
N LEU A 606 -20.04 4.23 -10.65
CA LEU A 606 -19.63 2.85 -10.88
C LEU A 606 -18.36 2.50 -10.10
N ILE A 607 -17.39 3.41 -10.05
CA ILE A 607 -16.11 3.20 -9.33
C ILE A 607 -16.33 3.07 -7.82
N TRP A 608 -17.17 3.93 -7.23
CA TRP A 608 -17.48 3.89 -5.80
C TRP A 608 -18.70 3.01 -5.46
N LYS A 609 -19.10 2.10 -6.36
CA LYS A 609 -20.17 1.16 -6.07
C LYS A 609 -19.71 0.21 -4.94
N PRO A 610 -20.35 0.22 -3.77
CA PRO A 610 -19.86 -0.50 -2.60
C PRO A 610 -20.13 -2.01 -2.65
N GLU A 611 -21.21 -2.40 -3.33
CA GLU A 611 -21.72 -3.75 -3.39
C GLU A 611 -22.07 -4.06 -4.86
N ILE A 612 -21.57 -5.17 -5.38
CA ILE A 612 -21.72 -5.54 -6.79
C ILE A 612 -22.51 -6.84 -6.83
N GLU A 613 -23.76 -6.80 -7.29
CA GLU A 613 -24.64 -7.98 -7.38
C GLU A 613 -24.25 -8.93 -8.51
N ASP A 614 -23.95 -8.38 -9.69
CA ASP A 614 -23.44 -9.13 -10.85
C ASP A 614 -22.12 -8.49 -11.31
N LEU A 615 -21.02 -9.17 -10.99
CA LEU A 615 -19.67 -8.75 -11.31
C LEU A 615 -19.47 -8.58 -12.82
N ASP A 616 -19.90 -9.55 -13.64
CA ASP A 616 -19.68 -9.51 -15.07
C ASP A 616 -20.45 -8.36 -15.73
N ALA A 617 -21.69 -8.15 -15.32
CA ALA A 617 -22.51 -7.03 -15.79
C ALA A 617 -21.91 -5.68 -15.36
N HIS A 618 -21.43 -5.58 -14.11
CA HIS A 618 -20.79 -4.37 -13.60
C HIS A 618 -19.49 -4.04 -14.35
N LEU A 619 -18.62 -5.02 -14.56
CA LEU A 619 -17.36 -4.83 -15.29
C LEU A 619 -17.61 -4.45 -16.75
N THR A 620 -18.56 -5.09 -17.42
CA THR A 620 -18.96 -4.74 -18.80
C THR A 620 -19.43 -3.28 -18.89
N LEU A 621 -20.27 -2.86 -17.94
CA LEU A 621 -20.78 -1.48 -17.88
C LEU A 621 -19.64 -0.48 -17.59
N LEU A 622 -18.77 -0.80 -16.63
CA LEU A 622 -17.64 0.04 -16.25
C LEU A 622 -16.64 0.19 -17.41
N GLU A 623 -16.29 -0.89 -18.10
CA GLU A 623 -15.42 -0.85 -19.28
C GLU A 623 -16.00 0.02 -20.39
N SER A 624 -17.29 -0.14 -20.69
CA SER A 624 -18.00 0.70 -21.67
C SER A 624 -17.99 2.17 -21.26
N ALA A 625 -18.24 2.48 -19.98
CA ALA A 625 -18.22 3.83 -19.46
C ALA A 625 -16.81 4.46 -19.51
N ILE A 626 -15.76 3.69 -19.21
CA ILE A 626 -14.36 4.11 -19.35
C ILE A 626 -14.04 4.41 -20.81
N GLN A 627 -14.40 3.53 -21.74
CA GLN A 627 -14.17 3.74 -23.18
C GLN A 627 -14.87 5.02 -23.66
N ASN A 628 -16.12 5.23 -23.27
CA ASN A 628 -16.87 6.44 -23.61
C ASN A 628 -16.21 7.71 -23.02
N PHE A 629 -15.77 7.64 -21.76
CA PHE A 629 -15.03 8.73 -21.11
C PHE A 629 -13.74 9.07 -21.84
N LEU A 630 -12.94 8.07 -22.21
CA LEU A 630 -11.70 8.28 -22.96
C LEU A 630 -12.00 8.86 -24.36
N ALA A 631 -13.05 8.41 -25.04
CA ALA A 631 -13.45 8.93 -26.35
C ALA A 631 -13.85 10.43 -26.27
N HIS A 632 -14.71 10.82 -25.33
CA HIS A 632 -15.08 12.24 -25.15
C HIS A 632 -13.87 13.08 -24.70
N THR A 633 -12.99 12.53 -23.86
CA THR A 633 -11.74 13.20 -23.48
C THR A 633 -10.84 13.45 -24.68
N ALA A 634 -10.75 12.47 -25.60
CA ALA A 634 -10.01 12.61 -26.86
C ALA A 634 -10.60 13.67 -27.77
N TYR A 635 -11.94 13.68 -27.89
CA TYR A 635 -12.68 14.65 -28.69
C TYR A 635 -12.52 16.07 -28.14
N TRP A 636 -12.53 16.22 -26.81
CA TRP A 636 -12.24 17.50 -26.17
C TRP A 636 -10.81 17.96 -26.43
N THR A 637 -9.81 17.16 -26.05
CA THR A 637 -8.44 17.39 -26.47
C THR A 637 -7.56 16.15 -26.29
N PRO A 638 -6.82 15.73 -27.33
CA PRO A 638 -5.83 14.66 -27.25
C PRO A 638 -4.72 14.86 -26.20
N ARG A 639 -4.51 16.09 -25.74
CA ARG A 639 -3.44 16.45 -24.78
C ARG A 639 -3.62 15.79 -23.41
N TRP A 640 -4.84 15.40 -23.05
CA TRP A 640 -5.11 14.69 -21.79
C TRP A 640 -4.35 13.37 -21.68
N PHE A 641 -4.08 12.70 -22.81
CA PHE A 641 -3.32 11.44 -22.86
C PHE A 641 -1.81 11.61 -22.70
N ASN A 642 -1.34 12.82 -22.38
CA ASN A 642 0.00 13.01 -21.82
C ASN A 642 0.02 12.74 -20.31
N LYS A 643 -1.14 12.56 -19.67
CA LYS A 643 -1.25 12.22 -18.25
C LYS A 643 -1.46 10.70 -18.09
N PRO A 644 -0.49 9.96 -17.52
CA PRO A 644 -0.51 8.50 -17.41
C PRO A 644 -1.74 7.90 -16.71
N LYS A 645 -2.35 8.65 -15.76
CA LYS A 645 -3.53 8.23 -15.00
C LYS A 645 -4.69 7.75 -15.89
N PHE A 646 -4.86 8.34 -17.09
CA PHE A 646 -5.92 7.92 -18.03
C PHE A 646 -5.72 6.49 -18.55
N HIS A 647 -4.47 6.05 -18.72
CA HIS A 647 -4.18 4.67 -19.09
C HIS A 647 -4.29 3.75 -17.89
N ILE A 648 -3.83 4.17 -16.71
CA ILE A 648 -3.91 3.36 -15.47
C ILE A 648 -5.37 2.98 -15.17
N LEU A 649 -6.32 3.88 -15.43
CA LEU A 649 -7.77 3.61 -15.29
C LEU A 649 -8.24 2.37 -16.05
N LEU A 650 -7.62 2.01 -17.18
CA LEU A 650 -7.99 0.82 -17.96
C LEU A 650 -7.81 -0.48 -17.15
N HIS A 651 -6.94 -0.49 -16.15
CA HIS A 651 -6.70 -1.66 -15.30
C HIS A 651 -7.71 -1.81 -14.15
N LEU A 652 -8.55 -0.79 -13.90
CA LEU A 652 -9.51 -0.80 -12.79
C LEU A 652 -10.50 -1.99 -12.84
N PRO A 653 -11.10 -2.37 -13.98
CA PRO A 653 -12.00 -3.51 -14.05
C PRO A 653 -11.35 -4.82 -13.58
N GLU A 654 -10.12 -5.08 -14.03
CA GLU A 654 -9.39 -6.27 -13.62
C GLU A 654 -9.00 -6.22 -12.14
N HIS A 655 -8.61 -5.05 -11.62
CA HIS A 655 -8.35 -4.89 -10.19
C HIS A 655 -9.61 -5.07 -9.34
N ILE A 656 -10.80 -4.63 -9.80
CA ILE A 656 -12.06 -4.92 -9.10
C ILE A 656 -12.30 -6.42 -9.01
N ARG A 657 -12.09 -7.15 -10.12
CA ARG A 657 -12.20 -8.62 -10.15
C ARG A 657 -11.23 -9.29 -9.17
N CYS A 658 -10.00 -8.79 -9.06
CA CYS A 658 -8.97 -9.35 -8.18
C CYS A 658 -9.16 -9.02 -6.71
N PHE A 659 -9.56 -7.80 -6.39
CA PHE A 659 -9.43 -7.21 -5.05
C PHE A 659 -10.75 -6.83 -4.39
N GLY A 660 -11.88 -6.93 -5.10
CA GLY A 660 -13.19 -6.50 -4.62
C GLY A 660 -13.55 -5.09 -5.11
N PRO A 661 -14.66 -4.51 -4.63
CA PRO A 661 -15.06 -3.15 -4.99
C PRO A 661 -13.93 -2.13 -4.77
N ALA A 662 -13.80 -1.14 -5.66
CA ALA A 662 -12.64 -0.23 -5.63
C ALA A 662 -12.52 0.61 -4.35
N ALA A 663 -13.62 0.77 -3.61
CA ALA A 663 -13.62 1.38 -2.29
C ALA A 663 -12.72 0.62 -1.28
N LEU A 664 -12.48 -0.69 -1.44
CA LEU A 664 -11.64 -1.47 -0.52
C LEU A 664 -10.17 -1.10 -0.61
N PHE A 665 -9.67 -0.75 -1.80
CA PHE A 665 -8.27 -0.40 -2.04
C PHE A 665 -8.05 1.11 -2.29
N ALA A 666 -9.01 1.95 -1.89
CA ALA A 666 -8.82 3.39 -1.80
C ALA A 666 -7.92 3.74 -0.60
N THR A 667 -7.04 4.74 -0.74
CA THR A 667 -6.06 5.08 0.32
C THR A 667 -6.52 6.15 1.31
N GLU A 668 -7.76 6.64 1.21
CA GLU A 668 -8.30 7.71 2.07
C GLU A 668 -8.14 7.43 3.58
N GLY A 669 -8.42 6.19 4.01
CA GLY A 669 -8.29 5.77 5.41
C GLY A 669 -6.85 5.87 5.91
N PHE A 670 -5.91 5.31 5.14
CA PHE A 670 -4.48 5.36 5.44
C PHE A 670 -3.92 6.79 5.40
N GLU A 671 -4.31 7.60 4.41
CA GLU A 671 -3.89 9.00 4.30
C GLU A 671 -4.39 9.85 5.46
N SER A 672 -5.60 9.58 5.95
CA SER A 672 -6.11 10.26 7.14
C SER A 672 -5.25 9.96 8.39
N PHE A 673 -4.68 8.75 8.45
CA PHE A 673 -3.82 8.29 9.53
C PHE A 673 -2.42 8.93 9.49
N ASN A 674 -1.96 9.38 8.32
CA ASN A 674 -0.71 10.14 8.18
C ASN A 674 -0.67 11.42 9.05
N ALA A 675 -1.84 12.01 9.35
CA ALA A 675 -1.93 13.11 10.30
C ALA A 675 -1.56 12.71 11.74
N VAL A 676 -1.88 11.48 12.15
CA VAL A 676 -1.54 10.91 13.46
C VAL A 676 -0.03 10.69 13.56
N ILE A 677 0.59 10.10 12.52
CA ILE A 677 2.05 9.90 12.43
C ILE A 677 2.78 11.24 12.55
N ARG A 678 2.33 12.24 11.78
CA ARG A 678 2.89 13.59 11.82
C ARG A 678 2.78 14.22 13.20
N ALA A 679 1.64 14.09 13.87
CA ALA A 679 1.47 14.60 15.22
C ALA A 679 2.51 13.98 16.18
N LYS A 680 2.69 12.64 16.16
CA LYS A 680 3.70 11.97 16.98
C LYS A 680 5.14 12.43 16.65
N SER A 681 5.44 12.71 15.38
CA SER A 681 6.73 13.29 14.97
C SER A 681 6.95 14.70 15.56
N ILE A 682 5.96 15.60 15.42
CA ILE A 682 6.03 17.00 15.85
C ILE A 682 6.32 17.13 17.34
N TYR A 683 5.68 16.29 18.16
CA TYR A 683 5.76 16.32 19.64
C TYR A 683 6.87 15.42 20.23
N SER A 684 7.72 14.82 19.39
CA SER A 684 8.91 14.08 19.84
C SER A 684 10.10 15.02 20.09
N ASN A 685 11.18 14.50 20.68
CA ASN A 685 12.44 15.26 20.83
C ASN A 685 13.23 15.36 19.50
N ARG A 686 12.77 14.64 18.46
CA ARG A 686 13.32 14.58 17.09
C ARG A 686 14.76 14.06 16.98
N GLN A 687 15.32 13.48 18.04
CA GLN A 687 16.66 12.87 18.00
C GLN A 687 16.65 11.54 17.25
N SER A 688 15.58 10.75 17.42
CA SER A 688 15.36 9.51 16.67
C SER A 688 13.88 9.40 16.30
N PRO A 689 13.41 10.12 15.26
CA PRO A 689 12.00 10.17 14.89
C PRO A 689 11.39 8.80 14.65
N SER A 690 12.12 7.91 13.95
CA SER A 690 11.69 6.53 13.68
C SER A 690 11.37 5.76 14.97
N HIS A 691 12.29 5.82 15.95
CA HIS A 691 12.13 5.15 17.25
C HIS A 691 10.96 5.72 18.05
N ASP A 692 10.92 7.04 18.19
CA ASP A 692 9.96 7.71 19.07
C ASP A 692 8.53 7.54 18.54
N ILE A 693 8.34 7.62 17.22
CA ILE A 693 7.05 7.38 16.57
C ILE A 693 6.64 5.91 16.74
N ALA A 694 7.54 4.96 16.49
CA ALA A 694 7.24 3.53 16.64
C ALA A 694 6.81 3.19 18.07
N ARG A 695 7.56 3.67 19.08
CA ARG A 695 7.22 3.49 20.50
C ARG A 695 5.86 4.11 20.85
N ALA A 696 5.56 5.31 20.35
CA ALA A 696 4.28 5.96 20.60
C ALA A 696 3.09 5.15 20.04
N PHE A 697 3.24 4.55 18.86
CA PHE A 697 2.22 3.64 18.31
C PHE A 697 2.13 2.32 19.07
N ALA A 698 3.27 1.78 19.52
CA ALA A 698 3.29 0.56 20.33
C ALA A 698 2.55 0.76 21.67
N HIS A 699 2.68 1.93 22.29
CA HIS A 699 1.92 2.29 23.49
C HIS A 699 0.42 2.51 23.19
N GLY A 700 0.09 3.17 22.08
CA GLY A 700 -1.30 3.36 21.66
C GLY A 700 -2.03 2.02 21.45
N ASN A 701 -1.37 1.06 20.79
CA ASN A 701 -1.88 -0.29 20.60
C ASN A 701 -2.03 -1.06 21.92
N ARG A 702 -1.12 -0.88 22.88
CA ARG A 702 -1.27 -1.44 24.23
C ARG A 702 -2.56 -0.98 24.89
N ILE A 703 -2.85 0.33 24.86
CA ILE A 703 -4.10 0.88 25.40
C ILE A 703 -5.30 0.28 24.67
N ARG A 704 -5.26 0.26 23.33
CA ARG A 704 -6.31 -0.35 22.51
C ARG A 704 -6.57 -1.80 22.91
N HIS A 705 -5.53 -2.61 23.06
CA HIS A 705 -5.63 -4.01 23.46
C HIS A 705 -6.28 -4.18 24.84
N ILE A 706 -5.79 -3.47 25.86
CA ILE A 706 -6.32 -3.60 27.22
C ILE A 706 -7.78 -3.13 27.32
N LEU A 707 -8.15 -2.04 26.65
CA LEU A 707 -9.51 -1.49 26.72
C LEU A 707 -10.53 -2.34 25.98
N SER A 708 -10.11 -3.02 24.91
CA SER A 708 -11.00 -3.89 24.12
C SER A 708 -11.38 -5.18 24.85
N ASP A 709 -10.56 -5.62 25.81
CA ASP A 709 -10.78 -6.86 26.56
C ASP A 709 -11.63 -6.64 27.83
N LYS A 710 -11.58 -5.44 28.44
CA LYS A 710 -12.33 -5.11 29.66
C LYS A 710 -13.85 -5.15 29.49
N GLU A 711 -14.36 -5.02 28.28
CA GLU A 711 -15.80 -5.12 27.99
C GLU A 711 -16.27 -6.57 27.77
N ALA A 712 -15.37 -7.54 27.53
CA ALA A 712 -15.74 -8.87 27.04
C ALA A 712 -15.67 -10.01 28.07
N ASP A 713 -14.63 -10.13 28.92
CA ASP A 713 -14.56 -11.18 29.96
C ASP A 713 -13.33 -11.00 30.89
N ARG A 714 -13.51 -10.81 32.20
CA ARG A 714 -12.38 -10.60 33.16
C ARG A 714 -11.45 -11.82 33.29
N GLU A 715 -11.94 -13.03 32.97
CA GLU A 715 -11.15 -14.26 33.02
C GLU A 715 -10.28 -14.45 31.76
N ALA A 716 -10.68 -13.86 30.63
CA ALA A 716 -9.89 -13.86 29.40
C ALA A 716 -8.65 -12.97 29.54
N THR A 717 -8.77 -11.85 30.26
CA THR A 717 -7.69 -10.89 30.49
C THR A 717 -6.47 -11.55 31.15
N SER A 718 -6.66 -12.38 32.18
CA SER A 718 -5.52 -13.05 32.84
C SER A 718 -4.88 -14.15 31.97
N LYS A 719 -5.61 -14.74 31.02
CA LYS A 719 -5.09 -15.77 30.10
C LYS A 719 -4.43 -15.14 28.87
N CYS A 720 -4.93 -13.99 28.41
CA CYS A 720 -4.32 -13.19 27.34
C CYS A 720 -2.96 -12.63 27.77
N PHE A 721 -2.83 -12.12 29.01
CA PHE A 721 -1.54 -11.70 29.58
C PHE A 721 -0.52 -12.84 29.77
N ARG A 722 -0.94 -14.11 29.70
CA ARG A 722 -0.09 -15.31 29.84
C ARG A 722 0.19 -16.04 28.52
N CYS A 723 -0.39 -15.59 27.41
CA CYS A 723 -0.16 -16.20 26.08
C CYS A 723 0.96 -15.54 25.28
N TRP A 724 1.59 -14.51 25.83
CA TRP A 724 2.85 -13.95 25.36
C TRP A 724 4.03 -14.83 25.72
#